data_AF-A0A0U5H3C0-F1
#
_entry.id   AF-A0A0U5H3C0-F1
#
_cell.length_a   1.000
_cell.length_b   1.000
_cell.length_c   1.000
_cell.angle_alpha   90.00
_cell.angle_beta   90.00
_cell.angle_gamma   90.00
#
_symmetry.space_group_name_H-M   'P 1'
#
loop_
_entity.id
_entity.type
_entity.pdbx_description
1 polymer ?
#
loop_
_entity_poly.entity_id
_entity_poly.type
_entity_poly.pdbx_seq_one_letter_code
_entity_poly.pdbx_strand_id
1 'polypeptide(L)'
;MKRRNVLFGIGATISAGAAVGTGAFSNVSSQRQLTVTVAGDAAGLLSLRPYSGPNGEYADDSGDKLALSLGDDSAGLTRGSQYEFDATLRVGNQGTQPVYVWTEVDSETFADDALYLYQSDAATQFDASNPAEVGVGGDRVLGVYVDTTGVETDSYEASITVHASDEPPEGTAPGDEPAEPSEYVDSLVFDSTASLLAEDGFLDESSVVVTAMDTATSTDADGNGDATAYPDGEDLPLVAADGPVVAFGFPFAQNDVSFGQYGNEEVLLNVLDEYAGSGTVLWDESHGQFYDLASHSSFAGYAEENGYEVTAASSLPGNLADASAVVVTTPADAFTENELSVLSMFASDGGLVVLMDQSDFSDYDQTANLNEVADALDTSIRFNDNQVVDAQNNAGSDFVPVTSSFNTDDYGSLLAAREDLGPELDASEEYEVDVVNVTDGDTVEVQFDDGTQKTVRTVGHDTPETSAENERPQEWEGIDDPETLLKWGDEATSYAEDALDGKTVTLSFDEGEGLRGNYGRLLGLLEVDGSLYNEQVVADGYARVYDSGLGRHDEFWSAEADARAAGRGLWADSDVEATPVVGDDPVSELFVPYATSVTATGGLADERVPVASEGGEPLVAVDEDANVAMLGGPLPDESFESAEGGPGVGDYGNYVFLTNLVDAVAASDRSGDVLVDGGHGQFGADYALAAEDAAYYQRYLEGHSIGLEGTNDYGDEYGPDLADARALVVTAPSEPFTDDEIAAVASFAESGGAVVLASASGDAAADARGHLDDLAAELGTDLRTGTVVTDASNNVGSADNPATTNFDESAFLFEAYGSGDGGDSGTVASVVDTYSY
;
A
#
# COMPACT_ATOMS: atom_id res chain seq x y z
N MET A 1 -20.55 68.27 -14.88
CA MET A 1 -21.68 68.93 -15.60
C MET A 1 -21.42 68.89 -17.11
N LYS A 2 -22.31 68.23 -17.88
CA LYS A 2 -22.55 68.32 -19.34
C LYS A 2 -21.39 67.88 -20.28
N ARG A 3 -21.43 66.63 -20.78
CA ARG A 3 -22.15 66.11 -21.98
C ARG A 3 -21.49 66.48 -23.32
N ARG A 4 -20.90 65.50 -24.03
CA ARG A 4 -21.51 64.88 -25.23
C ARG A 4 -20.58 63.84 -25.90
N ASN A 5 -21.05 62.59 -25.87
CA ASN A 5 -20.76 61.51 -26.82
C ASN A 5 -21.09 61.94 -28.26
N VAL A 6 -20.37 61.41 -29.26
CA VAL A 6 -20.95 60.79 -30.47
C VAL A 6 -19.92 59.84 -31.09
N LEU A 7 -20.28 58.54 -31.10
CA LEU A 7 -19.78 57.44 -31.94
C LEU A 7 -20.04 57.70 -33.44
N PHE A 8 -19.15 57.23 -34.31
CA PHE A 8 -19.39 56.57 -35.62
C PHE A 8 -17.98 56.15 -36.10
N GLY A 9 -17.71 54.97 -36.66
CA GLY A 9 -18.54 53.95 -37.28
C GLY A 9 -17.61 53.19 -38.23
N ILE A 10 -17.67 51.86 -38.14
CA ILE A 10 -16.86 50.85 -38.82
C ILE A 10 -17.07 50.86 -40.35
N GLY A 11 -16.04 50.44 -41.12
CA GLY A 11 -16.15 50.04 -42.53
C GLY A 11 -14.77 49.80 -43.13
N ALA A 12 -14.17 48.61 -43.04
CA ALA A 12 -14.45 47.36 -43.75
C ALA A 12 -13.89 47.30 -45.20
N THR A 13 -12.94 46.36 -45.35
CA THR A 13 -12.70 45.41 -46.45
C THR A 13 -11.97 45.78 -47.77
N ILE A 14 -11.12 44.81 -48.17
CA ILE A 14 -10.78 44.27 -49.52
C ILE A 14 -9.28 44.32 -49.95
N SER A 15 -8.60 43.22 -49.59
CA SER A 15 -7.70 42.32 -50.36
C SER A 15 -6.64 42.79 -51.38
N ALA A 16 -5.42 42.27 -51.13
CA ALA A 16 -4.45 41.63 -52.03
C ALA A 16 -3.57 42.48 -52.97
N GLY A 17 -2.24 42.40 -52.72
CA GLY A 17 -1.19 42.78 -53.67
C GLY A 17 0.18 42.90 -53.01
N ALA A 18 0.98 41.83 -53.03
CA ALA A 18 2.36 41.83 -52.56
C ALA A 18 3.28 42.68 -53.47
N ALA A 19 4.04 43.61 -52.89
CA ALA A 19 5.29 44.13 -53.44
C ALA A 19 6.15 44.76 -52.32
N VAL A 20 7.42 44.37 -52.31
CA VAL A 20 8.44 44.66 -51.30
C VAL A 20 8.95 46.11 -51.36
N GLY A 21 9.07 46.73 -50.18
CA GLY A 21 10.14 47.66 -49.80
C GLY A 21 9.95 49.16 -50.07
N THR A 22 9.81 49.96 -49.01
CA THR A 22 10.87 50.87 -48.48
C THR A 22 10.28 51.99 -47.60
N GLY A 23 10.77 52.09 -46.35
CA GLY A 23 10.81 53.30 -45.50
C GLY A 23 9.49 54.03 -45.24
N ALA A 24 8.76 53.69 -44.18
CA ALA A 24 7.56 54.44 -43.83
C ALA A 24 7.82 55.62 -42.87
N PHE A 25 8.63 55.49 -41.82
CA PHE A 25 8.79 56.58 -40.86
C PHE A 25 10.18 56.61 -40.21
N SER A 26 10.82 57.77 -40.20
CA SER A 26 12.04 58.02 -39.42
C SER A 26 11.73 58.49 -37.99
N ASN A 27 10.48 58.84 -37.70
CA ASN A 27 9.94 59.07 -36.36
C ASN A 27 8.41 59.01 -36.43
N VAL A 28 7.77 58.34 -35.48
CA VAL A 28 6.32 58.35 -35.28
C VAL A 28 6.07 58.60 -33.79
N SER A 29 5.24 59.57 -33.44
CA SER A 29 4.82 59.78 -32.05
C SER A 29 3.32 59.55 -31.94
N SER A 30 2.92 58.63 -31.08
CA SER A 30 1.52 58.42 -30.70
C SER A 30 1.37 58.79 -29.23
N GLN A 31 0.37 59.60 -28.89
CA GLN A 31 -0.02 59.76 -27.49
C GLN A 31 -0.79 58.51 -27.06
N ARG A 32 -0.27 57.82 -26.05
CA ARG A 32 -0.97 56.76 -25.31
C ARG A 32 -1.26 57.29 -23.92
N GLN A 33 -2.36 56.85 -23.34
CA GLN A 33 -2.65 57.12 -21.94
C GLN A 33 -2.00 55.98 -21.13
N LEU A 34 -1.05 56.32 -20.27
CA LEU A 34 -0.47 55.41 -19.28
C LEU A 34 -1.13 55.73 -17.93
N THR A 35 -1.68 54.71 -17.29
CA THR A 35 -2.10 54.78 -15.88
C THR A 35 -1.07 53.97 -15.10
N VAL A 36 -0.49 54.59 -14.07
CA VAL A 36 0.40 53.90 -13.12
C VAL A 36 -0.34 53.88 -11.79
N THR A 37 -0.57 52.68 -11.25
CA THR A 37 -1.10 52.48 -9.90
C THR A 37 0.06 52.08 -9.00
N VAL A 38 0.13 52.68 -7.82
CA VAL A 38 1.09 52.32 -6.78
C VAL A 38 0.28 51.73 -5.64
N ALA A 39 0.62 50.50 -5.23
CA ALA A 39 0.03 49.81 -4.08
C ALA A 39 1.01 49.88 -2.90
N GLY A 40 0.50 49.68 -1.67
CA GLY A 40 1.35 49.40 -0.50
C GLY A 40 1.85 47.96 -0.52
N ASP A 41 2.77 47.63 0.37
CA ASP A 41 3.52 46.37 0.34
C ASP A 41 2.61 45.12 0.33
N ALA A 42 1.50 45.08 1.08
CA ALA A 42 0.61 43.91 1.11
C ALA A 42 -0.09 43.62 -0.24
N ALA A 43 -0.25 44.64 -1.10
CA ALA A 43 -0.94 44.57 -2.38
C ALA A 43 -0.03 44.87 -3.59
N GLY A 44 1.29 44.89 -3.38
CA GLY A 44 2.29 45.04 -4.43
C GLY A 44 2.35 43.82 -5.35
N LEU A 45 2.94 44.00 -6.54
CA LEU A 45 3.27 42.87 -7.43
C LEU A 45 4.29 41.93 -6.79
N LEU A 46 5.17 42.45 -5.94
CA LEU A 46 5.87 41.70 -4.91
C LEU A 46 5.19 42.09 -3.59
N SER A 47 4.50 41.16 -2.96
CA SER A 47 3.72 41.45 -1.76
C SER A 47 4.48 41.08 -0.49
N LEU A 48 4.51 41.98 0.50
CA LEU A 48 5.05 41.69 1.84
C LEU A 48 3.91 41.73 2.85
N ARG A 49 3.70 40.65 3.59
CA ARG A 49 2.58 40.50 4.54
C ARG A 49 3.05 39.89 5.85
N PRO A 50 2.40 40.17 6.99
CA PRO A 50 2.61 39.42 8.22
C PRO A 50 2.25 37.95 7.99
N TYR A 51 3.00 37.04 8.61
CA TYR A 51 2.59 35.65 8.68
C TYR A 51 1.34 35.50 9.58
N SER A 52 0.51 34.49 9.37
CA SER A 52 -0.73 34.27 10.14
C SER A 52 -0.48 33.62 11.52
N GLY A 53 0.74 33.17 11.80
CA GLY A 53 1.14 32.52 13.05
C GLY A 53 1.54 33.47 14.19
N PRO A 54 1.96 32.92 15.35
CA PRO A 54 2.23 33.71 16.56
C PRO A 54 3.31 34.77 16.36
N ASN A 55 4.36 34.49 15.58
CA ASN A 55 5.42 35.44 15.29
C ASN A 55 5.05 36.48 14.22
N GLY A 56 3.94 36.27 13.50
CA GLY A 56 3.38 37.29 12.61
C GLY A 56 2.97 38.57 13.33
N GLU A 57 2.74 38.52 14.64
CA GLU A 57 2.43 39.70 15.45
C GLU A 57 3.58 40.73 15.50
N TYR A 58 4.80 40.28 15.20
CA TYR A 58 5.96 41.16 15.10
C TYR A 58 6.03 41.90 13.76
N ALA A 59 5.15 41.59 12.80
CA ALA A 59 5.04 42.26 11.51
C ALA A 59 3.73 43.06 11.42
N ASP A 60 3.82 44.36 11.14
CA ASP A 60 2.69 45.29 11.00
C ASP A 60 2.57 45.80 9.57
N ASP A 61 1.46 45.48 8.91
CA ASP A 61 1.11 45.93 7.55
C ASP A 61 -0.01 46.98 7.52
N SER A 62 -0.38 47.56 8.66
CA SER A 62 -1.45 48.57 8.73
C SER A 62 -1.11 49.89 8.00
N GLY A 63 0.16 50.08 7.63
CA GLY A 63 0.67 51.19 6.83
C GLY A 63 0.86 50.86 5.35
N ASP A 64 1.46 51.80 4.59
CA ASP A 64 1.82 51.55 3.18
C ASP A 64 3.04 50.62 3.03
N LYS A 65 3.78 50.36 4.12
CA LYS A 65 4.96 49.52 4.19
C LYS A 65 4.86 48.53 5.34
N LEU A 66 5.40 47.33 5.16
CA LEU A 66 5.55 46.37 6.25
C LEU A 66 6.62 46.86 7.25
N ALA A 67 6.32 46.77 8.54
CA ALA A 67 7.27 47.09 9.61
C ALA A 67 7.46 45.87 10.53
N LEU A 68 8.71 45.54 10.85
CA LEU A 68 9.05 44.51 11.84
C LEU A 68 9.41 45.16 13.18
N SER A 69 8.78 44.71 14.26
CA SER A 69 8.92 45.28 15.60
C SER A 69 9.14 44.21 16.66
N LEU A 70 10.40 43.87 16.93
CA LEU A 70 10.81 42.84 17.91
C LEU A 70 10.86 43.36 19.37
N GLY A 71 10.06 44.36 19.69
CA GLY A 71 9.97 45.00 21.01
C GLY A 71 9.27 46.36 21.00
N ASP A 72 9.05 46.93 22.18
CA ASP A 72 8.44 48.25 22.43
C ASP A 72 9.06 48.96 23.66
N ASP A 73 8.43 50.06 24.12
CA ASP A 73 8.87 50.84 25.29
C ASP A 73 8.84 50.06 26.64
N SER A 74 8.29 48.85 26.65
CA SER A 74 8.00 48.04 27.84
C SER A 74 8.61 46.64 27.84
N ALA A 75 8.88 46.06 26.67
CA ALA A 75 9.48 44.74 26.48
C ALA A 75 10.34 44.69 25.19
N GLY A 76 11.40 43.90 25.19
CA GLY A 76 12.26 43.74 24.01
C GLY A 76 13.32 42.67 24.22
N LEU A 77 14.26 42.56 23.28
CA LEU A 77 15.29 41.53 23.29
C LEU A 77 16.30 41.71 24.45
N THR A 78 16.70 40.60 25.08
CA THR A 78 17.71 40.59 26.16
C THR A 78 19.11 40.64 25.58
N ARG A 79 19.99 41.47 26.15
CA ARG A 79 21.38 41.62 25.71
C ARG A 79 22.17 40.31 25.85
N GLY A 80 22.98 39.99 24.82
CA GLY A 80 23.86 38.82 24.81
C GLY A 80 23.09 37.52 24.65
N SER A 81 21.99 37.58 23.89
CA SER A 81 21.13 36.46 23.55
C SER A 81 20.89 36.44 22.04
N GLN A 82 20.68 35.24 21.53
CA GLN A 82 20.29 34.96 20.15
C GLN A 82 18.81 34.62 20.14
N TYR A 83 18.10 35.12 19.13
CA TYR A 83 16.67 34.94 18.96
C TYR A 83 16.38 34.52 17.53
N GLU A 84 15.46 33.56 17.41
CA GLU A 84 14.89 33.06 16.16
C GLU A 84 13.39 33.31 16.23
N PHE A 85 12.88 34.07 15.26
CA PHE A 85 11.47 34.36 15.09
C PHE A 85 10.99 33.69 13.81
N ASP A 86 10.69 32.40 13.89
CA ASP A 86 10.26 31.61 12.75
C ASP A 86 8.97 32.16 12.16
N ALA A 87 8.84 32.10 10.83
CA ALA A 87 7.62 32.50 10.12
C ALA A 87 7.05 33.85 10.59
N THR A 88 7.82 34.92 10.39
CA THR A 88 7.44 36.30 10.78
C THR A 88 6.70 37.02 9.65
N LEU A 89 7.14 36.87 8.41
CA LEU A 89 6.51 37.51 7.25
C LEU A 89 6.45 36.59 6.03
N ARG A 90 5.61 36.96 5.06
CA ARG A 90 5.48 36.31 3.75
C ARG A 90 5.92 37.26 2.64
N VAL A 91 6.66 36.73 1.68
CA VAL A 91 7.04 37.40 0.43
C VAL A 91 6.36 36.68 -0.74
N GLY A 92 5.37 37.32 -1.36
CA GLY A 92 4.56 36.73 -2.43
C GLY A 92 4.81 37.36 -3.80
N ASN A 93 4.68 36.56 -4.86
CA ASN A 93 4.78 37.02 -6.25
C ASN A 93 3.37 37.13 -6.87
N GLN A 94 2.86 38.37 -6.96
CA GLN A 94 1.58 38.70 -7.61
C GLN A 94 1.80 39.21 -9.05
N GLY A 95 2.97 38.91 -9.63
CA GLY A 95 3.38 39.28 -10.97
C GLY A 95 2.76 38.41 -12.06
N THR A 96 3.43 38.30 -13.21
CA THR A 96 2.99 37.48 -14.35
C THR A 96 4.04 36.49 -14.83
N GLN A 97 5.12 36.33 -14.07
CA GLN A 97 6.20 35.38 -14.32
C GLN A 97 6.87 35.03 -12.98
N PRO A 98 7.51 33.85 -12.86
CA PRO A 98 8.36 33.52 -11.73
C PRO A 98 9.48 34.55 -11.53
N VAL A 99 9.92 34.72 -10.28
CA VAL A 99 11.03 35.60 -9.93
C VAL A 99 11.86 34.98 -8.81
N TYR A 100 13.18 35.14 -8.89
CA TYR A 100 14.08 34.91 -7.78
C TYR A 100 13.96 36.04 -6.76
N VAL A 101 13.81 35.66 -5.49
CA VAL A 101 13.69 36.56 -4.35
C VAL A 101 14.83 36.30 -3.38
N TRP A 102 15.39 37.38 -2.84
CA TRP A 102 16.38 37.32 -1.75
C TRP A 102 16.34 38.61 -0.92
N THR A 103 17.00 38.61 0.24
CA THR A 103 17.01 39.79 1.12
C THR A 103 18.41 40.37 1.32
N GLU A 104 18.44 41.66 1.65
CA GLU A 104 19.64 42.38 2.06
C GLU A 104 19.28 43.22 3.27
N VAL A 105 20.03 43.08 4.37
CA VAL A 105 19.80 43.84 5.60
C VAL A 105 20.92 44.85 5.79
N ASP A 106 20.56 46.14 5.89
CA ASP A 106 21.48 47.24 6.19
C ASP A 106 21.20 47.75 7.61
N SER A 107 22.24 47.70 8.46
CA SER A 107 22.18 48.17 9.84
C SER A 107 23.50 48.83 10.26
N GLU A 108 23.44 49.98 10.94
CA GLU A 108 24.63 50.63 11.52
C GLU A 108 25.14 49.94 12.79
N THR A 109 24.37 48.99 13.36
CA THR A 109 24.62 48.42 14.69
C THR A 109 24.95 46.93 14.67
N PHE A 110 24.09 46.12 14.07
CA PHE A 110 24.27 44.69 13.85
C PHE A 110 25.19 44.43 12.66
N ALA A 111 26.02 43.40 12.77
CA ALA A 111 26.77 42.84 11.64
C ALA A 111 25.86 41.99 10.76
N ASP A 112 26.30 41.70 9.54
CA ASP A 112 25.52 40.96 8.53
C ASP A 112 25.09 39.55 9.01
N ASP A 113 25.90 38.90 9.86
CA ASP A 113 25.65 37.60 10.48
C ASP A 113 24.91 37.68 11.83
N ALA A 114 24.51 38.88 12.26
CA ALA A 114 23.85 39.14 13.55
C ALA A 114 22.41 39.64 13.41
N LEU A 115 21.96 39.97 12.19
CA LEU A 115 20.57 40.32 11.89
C LEU A 115 20.26 39.99 10.43
N TYR A 116 19.43 38.98 10.20
CA TYR A 116 19.05 38.55 8.85
C TYR A 116 17.72 37.81 8.82
N LEU A 117 17.22 37.54 7.61
CA LEU A 117 16.05 36.71 7.39
C LEU A 117 16.49 35.32 6.93
N TYR A 118 15.69 34.31 7.23
CA TYR A 118 15.91 32.91 6.83
C TYR A 118 14.56 32.26 6.45
N GLN A 119 14.59 31.08 5.82
CA GLN A 119 13.37 30.32 5.49
C GLN A 119 13.02 29.32 6.61
N SER A 120 13.54 28.09 6.53
CA SER A 120 13.30 27.00 7.48
C SER A 120 14.42 26.85 8.52
N ASP A 121 15.68 27.07 8.10
CA ASP A 121 16.85 26.93 8.96
C ASP A 121 17.52 28.29 9.21
N ALA A 122 17.56 28.70 10.48
CA ALA A 122 18.21 29.93 10.91
C ALA A 122 19.73 29.91 10.66
N ALA A 123 20.38 28.76 10.49
CA ALA A 123 21.80 28.71 10.13
C ALA A 123 22.06 29.16 8.67
N THR A 124 21.02 29.24 7.84
CA THR A 124 21.10 29.57 6.42
C THR A 124 20.40 30.89 6.11
N GLN A 125 21.19 31.94 5.91
CA GLN A 125 20.70 33.27 5.60
C GLN A 125 20.00 33.31 4.22
N PHE A 126 18.85 33.97 4.14
CA PHE A 126 18.09 34.19 2.91
C PHE A 126 18.57 35.46 2.18
N ASP A 127 19.78 35.41 1.63
CA ASP A 127 20.42 36.54 0.94
C ASP A 127 20.77 36.23 -0.53
N ALA A 128 21.54 37.11 -1.17
CA ALA A 128 21.91 36.96 -2.57
C ALA A 128 22.73 35.68 -2.88
N SER A 129 23.28 35.01 -1.87
CA SER A 129 23.95 33.71 -2.01
C SER A 129 23.00 32.51 -1.90
N ASN A 130 21.78 32.73 -1.39
CA ASN A 130 20.71 31.74 -1.26
C ASN A 130 19.36 32.33 -1.70
N PRO A 131 19.18 32.68 -2.98
CA PRO A 131 17.91 33.17 -3.50
C PRO A 131 16.90 32.02 -3.63
N ALA A 132 15.61 32.31 -3.53
CA ALA A 132 14.56 31.34 -3.86
C ALA A 132 13.71 31.83 -5.02
N GLU A 133 13.42 30.95 -5.98
CA GLU A 133 12.42 31.23 -6.99
C GLU A 133 11.02 31.20 -6.38
N VAL A 134 10.15 32.12 -6.82
CA VAL A 134 8.76 32.24 -6.39
C VAL A 134 7.89 32.30 -7.62
N GLY A 135 7.11 31.24 -7.84
CA GLY A 135 6.12 31.16 -8.93
C GLY A 135 5.04 32.22 -8.83
N VAL A 136 4.29 32.43 -9.91
CA VAL A 136 3.17 33.39 -9.91
C VAL A 136 2.07 32.90 -8.97
N GLY A 137 1.62 33.77 -8.06
CA GLY A 137 0.66 33.43 -7.01
C GLY A 137 1.29 32.82 -5.76
N GLY A 138 2.50 32.25 -5.87
CA GLY A 138 3.24 31.63 -4.77
C GLY A 138 3.82 32.64 -3.77
N ASP A 139 4.21 32.13 -2.60
CA ASP A 139 4.90 32.89 -1.56
C ASP A 139 6.08 32.13 -0.93
N ARG A 140 6.91 32.89 -0.20
CA ARG A 140 7.98 32.38 0.66
C ARG A 140 7.78 32.92 2.07
N VAL A 141 7.76 32.03 3.04
CA VAL A 141 7.67 32.36 4.47
C VAL A 141 9.07 32.59 4.99
N LEU A 142 9.29 33.73 5.67
CA LEU A 142 10.60 34.10 6.22
C LEU A 142 10.54 34.31 7.73
N GLY A 143 11.51 33.75 8.43
CA GLY A 143 11.85 34.05 9.82
C GLY A 143 12.85 35.20 9.95
N VAL A 144 13.09 35.65 11.18
CA VAL A 144 14.08 36.70 11.51
C VAL A 144 15.03 36.21 12.59
N TYR A 145 16.33 36.24 12.31
CA TYR A 145 17.38 35.94 13.27
C TYR A 145 17.96 37.22 13.84
N VAL A 146 18.19 37.28 15.16
CA VAL A 146 18.86 38.40 15.82
C VAL A 146 19.84 37.93 16.89
N ASP A 147 21.13 38.27 16.73
CA ASP A 147 22.14 38.15 17.78
C ASP A 147 22.42 39.53 18.42
N THR A 148 22.07 39.65 19.70
CA THR A 148 22.32 40.86 20.50
C THR A 148 23.69 40.85 21.21
N THR A 149 24.59 39.95 20.84
CA THR A 149 25.94 39.85 21.37
C THR A 149 26.79 41.01 20.85
N GLY A 150 27.06 41.97 21.73
CA GLY A 150 27.93 43.11 21.41
C GLY A 150 27.19 44.42 21.20
N VAL A 151 25.85 44.44 21.26
CA VAL A 151 25.05 45.66 21.23
C VAL A 151 24.74 46.18 22.65
N GLU A 152 24.45 47.48 22.78
CA GLU A 152 23.99 48.09 24.03
C GLU A 152 22.47 48.10 24.12
N THR A 153 21.90 48.35 25.30
CA THR A 153 20.45 48.49 25.45
C THR A 153 19.98 49.85 24.93
N ASP A 154 19.50 49.90 23.69
CA ASP A 154 18.91 51.06 23.03
C ASP A 154 17.90 50.59 21.96
N SER A 155 17.22 51.51 21.27
CA SER A 155 16.41 51.23 20.08
C SER A 155 17.28 51.40 18.83
N TYR A 156 17.23 50.41 17.93
CA TYR A 156 18.01 50.38 16.69
C TYR A 156 17.09 50.20 15.50
N GLU A 157 17.42 50.86 14.40
CA GLU A 157 16.70 50.77 13.13
C GLU A 157 17.57 50.00 12.15
N ALA A 158 16.98 49.02 11.46
CA ALA A 158 17.58 48.30 10.35
C ALA A 158 16.68 48.42 9.13
N SER A 159 17.25 48.42 7.94
CA SER A 159 16.51 48.42 6.67
C SER A 159 16.66 47.07 6.01
N ILE A 160 15.54 46.40 5.76
CA ILE A 160 15.51 45.17 4.97
C ILE A 160 15.08 45.54 3.55
N THR A 161 15.89 45.16 2.58
CA THR A 161 15.56 45.26 1.15
C THR A 161 15.24 43.87 0.63
N VAL A 162 14.06 43.71 0.07
CA VAL A 162 13.68 42.49 -0.65
C VAL A 162 13.91 42.74 -2.14
N HIS A 163 14.73 41.90 -2.74
CA HIS A 163 15.01 41.94 -4.16
C HIS A 163 14.15 40.89 -4.88
N ALA A 164 13.74 41.21 -6.11
CA ALA A 164 13.03 40.27 -6.99
C ALA A 164 13.51 40.47 -8.42
N SER A 165 13.89 39.40 -9.10
CA SER A 165 14.50 39.41 -10.44
C SER A 165 14.10 38.18 -11.25
N ASP A 166 14.06 38.29 -12.57
CA ASP A 166 13.84 37.17 -13.49
C ASP A 166 15.08 36.27 -13.66
N GLU A 167 16.24 36.73 -13.20
CA GLU A 167 17.49 35.97 -13.12
C GLU A 167 18.05 36.04 -11.68
N PRO A 168 18.76 34.99 -11.19
CA PRO A 168 19.40 35.03 -9.87
C PRO A 168 20.58 36.03 -9.84
N PRO A 169 21.06 36.44 -8.65
CA PRO A 169 22.11 37.46 -8.50
C PRO A 169 23.43 37.11 -9.21
N GLU A 170 24.03 38.03 -9.97
CA GLU A 170 25.30 37.77 -10.69
C GLU A 170 26.44 37.33 -9.75
N GLY A 171 26.92 36.09 -9.92
CA GLY A 171 28.09 35.57 -9.20
C GLY A 171 27.80 34.49 -8.17
N THR A 172 26.54 34.10 -7.99
CA THR A 172 26.21 32.75 -7.55
C THR A 172 26.67 31.79 -8.65
N ALA A 173 27.67 30.95 -8.36
CA ALA A 173 27.59 29.60 -8.92
C ALA A 173 26.24 29.05 -8.42
N PRO A 174 25.49 28.25 -9.19
CA PRO A 174 24.37 27.51 -8.63
C PRO A 174 24.92 26.81 -7.38
N GLY A 175 24.60 27.36 -6.22
CA GLY A 175 24.92 26.78 -4.94
C GLY A 175 23.89 25.71 -4.84
N ASP A 176 24.35 24.46 -4.88
CA ASP A 176 23.56 23.23 -4.97
C ASP A 176 22.08 23.55 -5.17
N GLU A 177 21.69 23.73 -6.45
CA GLU A 177 20.30 23.44 -6.75
C GLU A 177 20.02 22.09 -6.07
N PRO A 178 18.87 21.89 -5.38
CA PRO A 178 18.45 20.52 -5.11
C PRO A 178 18.68 19.81 -6.43
N ALA A 179 19.57 18.81 -6.41
CA ALA A 179 20.10 18.26 -7.64
C ALA A 179 18.90 18.05 -8.55
N GLU A 180 18.87 18.68 -9.74
CA GLU A 180 17.90 18.33 -10.77
C GLU A 180 17.85 16.80 -10.73
N PRO A 181 16.70 16.22 -10.34
CA PRO A 181 16.67 14.82 -9.94
C PRO A 181 17.33 14.05 -11.07
N SER A 182 18.36 13.28 -10.71
CA SER A 182 19.24 12.71 -11.72
C SER A 182 18.43 11.85 -12.69
N GLU A 183 17.30 11.30 -12.21
CA GLU A 183 16.23 10.60 -12.93
C GLU A 183 14.84 10.86 -12.26
N TYR A 184 13.74 10.65 -13.00
CA TYR A 184 12.36 10.63 -12.48
C TYR A 184 11.95 9.20 -12.16
N VAL A 185 10.87 8.99 -11.40
CA VAL A 185 10.29 7.64 -11.24
C VAL A 185 10.05 7.00 -12.62
N ASP A 186 10.29 5.70 -12.77
CA ASP A 186 10.22 5.03 -14.08
C ASP A 186 8.78 4.93 -14.60
N SER A 187 7.87 4.55 -13.71
CA SER A 187 6.45 4.40 -14.02
C SER A 187 5.60 4.44 -12.74
N LEU A 188 4.32 4.73 -12.94
CA LEU A 188 3.30 4.72 -11.90
C LEU A 188 2.19 3.75 -12.30
N VAL A 189 1.69 2.99 -11.34
CA VAL A 189 0.52 2.11 -11.52
C VAL A 189 -0.73 2.76 -10.95
N PHE A 190 -1.87 2.47 -11.54
CA PHE A 190 -3.16 3.03 -11.16
C PHE A 190 -4.21 1.94 -11.12
N ASP A 191 -4.27 1.19 -10.03
CA ASP A 191 -5.25 0.12 -9.85
C ASP A 191 -6.66 0.69 -9.72
N SER A 192 -7.54 0.32 -10.66
CA SER A 192 -8.96 0.65 -10.60
C SER A 192 -9.19 2.16 -10.49
N THR A 193 -8.56 2.92 -11.38
CA THR A 193 -8.56 4.39 -11.34
C THR A 193 -9.68 5.04 -12.15
N ALA A 194 -10.15 6.17 -11.65
CA ALA A 194 -10.92 7.18 -12.36
C ALA A 194 -10.03 8.25 -13.02
N SER A 195 -10.58 8.97 -14.00
CA SER A 195 -9.93 10.15 -14.58
C SER A 195 -10.34 11.44 -13.86
N LEU A 196 -9.53 12.49 -13.99
CA LEU A 196 -9.84 13.80 -13.38
C LEU A 196 -10.41 14.77 -14.43
N LEU A 197 -11.23 15.72 -14.00
CA LEU A 197 -11.97 16.70 -14.80
C LEU A 197 -11.82 18.12 -14.23
N ALA A 198 -12.39 19.09 -14.95
CA ALA A 198 -12.66 20.43 -14.43
C ALA A 198 -14.17 20.66 -14.28
N GLU A 199 -14.58 21.67 -13.49
CA GLU A 199 -16.00 22.02 -13.24
C GLU A 199 -16.84 22.10 -14.53
N ASP A 200 -16.27 22.66 -15.61
CA ASP A 200 -16.93 22.85 -16.91
C ASP A 200 -16.17 22.15 -18.07
N GLY A 201 -15.58 20.98 -17.84
CA GLY A 201 -14.97 20.15 -18.90
C GLY A 201 -13.68 19.46 -18.48
N PHE A 202 -12.61 19.71 -19.24
CA PHE A 202 -11.30 19.07 -19.05
C PHE A 202 -10.35 19.99 -18.30
N LEU A 203 -9.44 19.40 -17.53
CA LEU A 203 -8.40 20.12 -16.82
C LEU A 203 -7.51 20.93 -17.78
N ASP A 204 -6.99 22.04 -17.28
CA ASP A 204 -5.91 22.75 -17.98
C ASP A 204 -4.63 21.92 -17.86
N GLU A 205 -3.86 21.82 -18.93
CA GLU A 205 -2.62 21.04 -18.99
C GLU A 205 -1.64 21.45 -17.88
N SER A 206 -1.64 22.72 -17.48
CA SER A 206 -0.78 23.22 -16.39
C SER A 206 -1.16 22.72 -15.00
N SER A 207 -2.33 22.10 -14.84
CA SER A 207 -2.80 21.51 -13.58
C SER A 207 -2.60 19.99 -13.54
N VAL A 208 -2.21 19.38 -14.66
CA VAL A 208 -2.10 17.93 -14.81
C VAL A 208 -0.66 17.49 -14.53
N VAL A 209 -0.50 16.59 -13.56
CA VAL A 209 0.80 16.03 -13.13
C VAL A 209 1.10 14.75 -13.92
N VAL A 210 0.12 13.84 -14.02
CA VAL A 210 0.25 12.54 -14.68
C VAL A 210 -0.97 12.28 -15.55
N THR A 211 -0.72 11.70 -16.73
CA THR A 211 -1.77 11.24 -17.65
C THR A 211 -1.65 9.74 -17.92
N ALA A 212 -2.76 9.10 -18.28
CA ALA A 212 -2.72 7.73 -18.81
C ALA A 212 -1.99 7.70 -20.16
N MET A 213 -1.51 6.51 -20.55
CA MET A 213 -0.93 6.30 -21.88
C MET A 213 -1.98 6.53 -22.98
N ASP A 214 -1.54 6.86 -24.21
CA ASP A 214 -2.43 7.17 -25.35
C ASP A 214 -3.31 5.99 -25.81
N THR A 215 -3.02 4.79 -25.31
CA THR A 215 -3.79 3.56 -25.51
C THR A 215 -4.90 3.35 -24.49
N ALA A 216 -4.87 4.08 -23.38
CA ALA A 216 -5.88 3.99 -22.34
C ALA A 216 -7.22 4.55 -22.81
N THR A 217 -8.30 4.02 -22.25
CA THR A 217 -9.66 4.41 -22.56
C THR A 217 -10.48 4.60 -21.29
N SER A 218 -11.38 5.58 -21.32
CA SER A 218 -12.36 5.80 -20.25
C SER A 218 -13.64 5.01 -20.55
N THR A 219 -14.12 4.24 -19.57
CA THR A 219 -15.32 3.42 -19.63
C THR A 219 -16.28 3.75 -18.49
N ASP A 220 -17.58 3.66 -18.77
CA ASP A 220 -18.68 3.63 -17.81
C ASP A 220 -18.90 2.15 -17.43
N ALA A 221 -18.24 1.69 -16.36
CA ALA A 221 -18.16 0.28 -16.00
C ALA A 221 -19.47 -0.24 -15.40
N ASP A 222 -20.17 0.55 -14.59
CA ASP A 222 -21.46 0.16 -14.00
C ASP A 222 -22.66 0.35 -14.97
N GLY A 223 -22.48 1.15 -16.03
CA GLY A 223 -23.46 1.39 -17.08
C GLY A 223 -24.62 2.29 -16.65
N ASN A 224 -24.46 3.09 -15.61
CA ASN A 224 -25.49 3.98 -15.09
C ASN A 224 -25.61 5.29 -15.92
N GLY A 225 -24.54 5.66 -16.65
CA GLY A 225 -24.45 6.80 -17.56
C GLY A 225 -24.12 8.17 -16.94
N ASP A 226 -23.48 8.25 -15.77
CA ASP A 226 -22.92 9.48 -15.19
C ASP A 226 -21.44 9.73 -15.52
N ALA A 227 -20.73 8.73 -16.03
CA ALA A 227 -19.39 8.88 -16.61
C ALA A 227 -19.32 9.98 -17.70
N THR A 228 -18.37 10.90 -17.54
CA THR A 228 -18.04 11.88 -18.57
C THR A 228 -17.06 11.28 -19.56
N ALA A 229 -17.52 11.05 -20.80
CA ALA A 229 -16.69 10.51 -21.86
C ALA A 229 -15.67 11.54 -22.39
N TYR A 230 -14.43 11.08 -22.54
CA TYR A 230 -13.37 11.81 -23.22
C TYR A 230 -13.47 11.66 -24.75
N PRO A 231 -13.28 12.75 -25.53
CA PRO A 231 -13.15 12.66 -26.97
C PRO A 231 -11.91 11.85 -27.39
N ASP A 232 -11.99 11.15 -28.53
CA ASP A 232 -10.85 10.41 -29.10
C ASP A 232 -9.59 11.29 -29.20
N GLY A 233 -8.54 10.88 -28.48
CA GLY A 233 -7.22 11.51 -28.49
C GLY A 233 -7.06 12.74 -27.60
N GLU A 234 -7.99 13.00 -26.69
CA GLU A 234 -7.75 13.84 -25.51
C GLU A 234 -7.09 12.98 -24.42
N ASP A 235 -6.11 13.55 -23.72
CA ASP A 235 -5.39 12.86 -22.65
C ASP A 235 -6.31 12.64 -21.44
N LEU A 236 -6.07 11.55 -20.70
CA LEU A 236 -6.80 11.20 -19.48
C LEU A 236 -5.96 11.56 -18.25
N PRO A 237 -6.24 12.67 -17.56
CA PRO A 237 -5.51 13.03 -16.34
C PRO A 237 -5.80 12.02 -15.23
N LEU A 238 -4.74 11.54 -14.58
CA LEU A 238 -4.83 10.59 -13.46
C LEU A 238 -4.37 11.23 -12.14
N VAL A 239 -3.49 12.24 -12.23
CA VAL A 239 -3.02 13.04 -11.09
C VAL A 239 -3.05 14.52 -11.47
N ALA A 240 -3.58 15.36 -10.59
CA ALA A 240 -3.66 16.80 -10.79
C ALA A 240 -3.34 17.57 -9.50
N ALA A 241 -2.81 18.78 -9.63
CA ALA A 241 -2.50 19.66 -8.51
C ALA A 241 -2.99 21.09 -8.75
N ASP A 242 -3.62 21.68 -7.75
CA ASP A 242 -4.14 23.05 -7.76
C ASP A 242 -3.96 23.71 -6.38
N GLY A 243 -2.89 24.49 -6.24
CA GLY A 243 -2.51 25.10 -4.97
C GLY A 243 -2.18 24.02 -3.92
N PRO A 244 -2.79 24.04 -2.72
CA PRO A 244 -2.56 23.05 -1.67
C PRO A 244 -3.37 21.75 -1.85
N VAL A 245 -4.03 21.56 -3.00
CA VAL A 245 -4.85 20.37 -3.29
C VAL A 245 -4.15 19.51 -4.32
N VAL A 246 -3.92 18.24 -3.98
CA VAL A 246 -3.43 17.21 -4.92
C VAL A 246 -4.47 16.10 -5.00
N ALA A 247 -4.84 15.73 -6.22
CA ALA A 247 -5.89 14.76 -6.50
C ALA A 247 -5.32 13.55 -7.26
N PHE A 248 -5.70 12.36 -6.83
CA PHE A 248 -5.38 11.09 -7.47
C PHE A 248 -6.69 10.38 -7.84
N GLY A 249 -6.73 9.78 -9.03
CA GLY A 249 -7.91 9.04 -9.49
C GLY A 249 -8.14 7.68 -8.82
N PHE A 250 -7.32 7.26 -7.87
CA PHE A 250 -7.44 5.98 -7.17
C PHE A 250 -6.84 6.10 -5.75
N PRO A 251 -7.05 5.12 -4.84
CA PRO A 251 -6.35 5.05 -3.54
C PRO A 251 -4.84 4.84 -3.75
N PHE A 252 -4.15 5.94 -4.01
CA PHE A 252 -2.76 5.96 -4.45
C PHE A 252 -1.82 5.47 -3.35
N ALA A 253 -0.89 4.57 -3.70
CA ALA A 253 0.04 3.92 -2.76
C ALA A 253 -0.64 3.04 -1.68
N GLN A 254 -1.74 2.37 -2.05
CA GLN A 254 -2.36 1.31 -1.24
C GLN A 254 -1.52 0.02 -1.21
N ASN A 255 -1.78 -0.83 -0.22
CA ASN A 255 -1.04 -2.07 0.03
C ASN A 255 -1.14 -3.12 -1.09
N ASP A 256 -2.18 -3.06 -1.92
CA ASP A 256 -2.34 -3.97 -3.07
C ASP A 256 -1.35 -3.65 -4.22
N VAL A 257 -0.73 -2.46 -4.17
CA VAL A 257 0.39 -2.11 -5.04
C VAL A 257 1.67 -2.53 -4.35
N SER A 258 2.45 -3.42 -5.00
CA SER A 258 3.71 -3.88 -4.43
C SER A 258 4.67 -2.71 -4.20
N PHE A 259 5.02 -2.49 -2.94
CA PHE A 259 5.83 -1.37 -2.50
C PHE A 259 7.17 -1.30 -3.23
N GLY A 260 7.46 -0.16 -3.87
CA GLY A 260 8.72 0.06 -4.58
C GLY A 260 8.86 -0.68 -5.91
N GLN A 261 7.82 -1.39 -6.37
CA GLN A 261 7.76 -1.89 -7.75
C GLN A 261 7.52 -0.73 -8.75
N TYR A 262 6.76 0.28 -8.32
CA TYR A 262 6.45 1.50 -9.04
C TYR A 262 6.82 2.72 -8.20
N GLY A 263 6.80 3.92 -8.79
CA GLY A 263 7.13 5.15 -8.08
C GLY A 263 5.98 5.73 -7.23
N ASN A 264 4.94 4.97 -6.93
CA ASN A 264 3.71 5.49 -6.30
C ASN A 264 3.99 6.04 -4.91
N GLU A 265 4.71 5.30 -4.07
CA GLU A 265 5.03 5.73 -2.71
C GLU A 265 5.97 6.94 -2.72
N GLU A 266 6.91 6.97 -3.67
CA GLU A 266 7.84 8.10 -3.86
C GLU A 266 7.09 9.38 -4.24
N VAL A 267 6.17 9.30 -5.22
CA VAL A 267 5.40 10.46 -5.66
C VAL A 267 4.49 10.97 -4.55
N LEU A 268 3.85 10.10 -3.78
CA LEU A 268 3.01 10.53 -2.66
C LEU A 268 3.86 11.17 -1.56
N LEU A 269 5.06 10.65 -1.27
CA LEU A 269 5.96 11.27 -0.31
C LEU A 269 6.53 12.61 -0.83
N ASN A 270 6.84 12.73 -2.12
CA ASN A 270 7.24 14.00 -2.73
C ASN A 270 6.14 15.06 -2.62
N VAL A 271 4.87 14.65 -2.76
CA VAL A 271 3.72 15.52 -2.50
C VAL A 271 3.69 16.00 -1.05
N LEU A 272 3.92 15.10 -0.09
CA LEU A 272 4.03 15.50 1.32
C LEU A 272 5.20 16.47 1.54
N ASP A 273 6.38 16.20 0.98
CA ASP A 273 7.57 17.04 1.19
C ASP A 273 7.42 18.42 0.56
N GLU A 274 6.87 18.50 -0.65
CA GLU A 274 6.67 19.76 -1.37
C GLU A 274 5.62 20.64 -0.68
N TYR A 275 4.48 20.07 -0.26
CA TYR A 275 3.34 20.86 0.18
C TYR A 275 3.12 20.89 1.70
N ALA A 276 3.51 19.83 2.43
CA ALA A 276 3.38 19.76 3.89
C ALA A 276 4.73 19.95 4.61
N GLY A 277 5.83 19.50 4.02
CA GLY A 277 7.21 19.62 4.49
C GLY A 277 7.59 18.75 5.69
N SER A 278 6.77 18.69 6.75
CA SER A 278 6.93 17.79 7.90
C SER A 278 5.68 17.83 8.80
N GLY A 279 5.58 16.93 9.78
CA GLY A 279 4.54 16.97 10.82
C GLY A 279 3.49 15.88 10.67
N THR A 280 2.28 16.13 11.19
CA THR A 280 1.23 15.11 11.24
C THR A 280 0.40 15.07 9.95
N VAL A 281 0.31 13.88 9.34
CA VAL A 281 -0.59 13.55 8.23
C VAL A 281 -1.79 12.83 8.79
N LEU A 282 -2.99 13.41 8.60
CA LEU A 282 -4.24 12.79 9.03
C LEU A 282 -4.84 11.98 7.88
N TRP A 283 -5.17 10.72 8.14
CA TRP A 283 -5.97 9.90 7.23
C TRP A 283 -7.44 9.97 7.66
N ASP A 284 -8.36 10.43 6.81
CA ASP A 284 -9.78 10.49 7.17
C ASP A 284 -10.38 9.09 7.26
N GLU A 285 -10.96 8.75 8.42
CA GLU A 285 -11.76 7.54 8.63
C GLU A 285 -13.14 7.88 9.21
N SER A 286 -13.55 9.14 9.10
CA SER A 286 -14.77 9.65 9.72
C SER A 286 -16.01 9.60 8.83
N HIS A 287 -15.86 9.21 7.55
CA HIS A 287 -16.94 9.22 6.55
C HIS A 287 -17.10 7.87 5.81
N GLY A 288 -16.80 6.76 6.50
CA GLY A 288 -17.06 5.41 5.98
C GLY A 288 -16.18 5.04 4.80
N GLN A 289 -14.92 5.47 4.84
CA GLN A 289 -13.90 5.10 3.87
C GLN A 289 -13.82 3.57 3.75
N PHE A 290 -13.82 3.09 2.51
CA PHE A 290 -13.47 1.69 2.22
C PHE A 290 -11.96 1.48 2.33
N TYR A 291 -11.19 2.42 1.78
CA TYR A 291 -9.73 2.47 1.88
C TYR A 291 -9.32 3.38 3.03
N ASP A 292 -9.08 2.78 4.19
CA ASP A 292 -8.65 3.47 5.40
C ASP A 292 -7.11 3.52 5.52
N LEU A 293 -6.59 3.91 6.69
CA LEU A 293 -5.15 3.92 6.91
C LEU A 293 -4.55 2.50 6.90
N ALA A 294 -5.31 1.48 7.29
CA ALA A 294 -4.84 0.10 7.29
C ALA A 294 -4.58 -0.38 5.86
N SER A 295 -5.40 0.05 4.90
CA SER A 295 -5.17 -0.18 3.46
C SER A 295 -3.92 0.52 2.89
N HIS A 296 -3.29 1.43 3.65
CA HIS A 296 -2.10 2.18 3.25
C HIS A 296 -0.96 2.07 4.29
N SER A 297 -0.97 1.00 5.10
CA SER A 297 -0.01 0.80 6.18
C SER A 297 1.44 0.76 5.68
N SER A 298 1.68 0.26 4.46
CA SER A 298 3.01 0.28 3.82
C SER A 298 3.52 1.70 3.61
N PHE A 299 2.69 2.56 3.00
CA PHE A 299 3.03 3.97 2.80
C PHE A 299 3.11 4.74 4.11
N ALA A 300 2.23 4.46 5.07
CA ALA A 300 2.24 5.11 6.38
C ALA A 300 3.58 4.89 7.09
N GLY A 301 4.04 3.64 7.16
CA GLY A 301 5.36 3.32 7.72
C GLY A 301 6.49 4.02 6.95
N TYR A 302 6.41 4.05 5.63
CA TYR A 302 7.39 4.75 4.79
C TYR A 302 7.44 6.26 5.07
N ALA A 303 6.30 6.93 5.19
CA ALA A 303 6.24 8.35 5.51
C ALA A 303 6.76 8.63 6.94
N GLU A 304 6.51 7.74 7.89
CA GLU A 304 7.02 7.85 9.26
C GLU A 304 8.55 7.72 9.32
N GLU A 305 9.14 6.79 8.59
CA GLU A 305 10.59 6.68 8.43
C GLU A 305 11.21 7.95 7.82
N ASN A 306 10.43 8.69 7.03
CA ASN A 306 10.81 9.95 6.42
C ASN A 306 10.38 11.19 7.23
N GLY A 307 10.02 11.01 8.51
CA GLY A 307 9.86 12.11 9.46
C GLY A 307 8.45 12.68 9.61
N TYR A 308 7.45 12.00 9.06
CA TYR A 308 6.04 12.31 9.31
C TYR A 308 5.49 11.53 10.52
N GLU A 309 4.36 11.99 11.05
CA GLU A 309 3.51 11.20 11.94
C GLU A 309 2.22 10.92 11.17
N VAL A 310 1.93 9.67 10.82
CA VAL A 310 0.72 9.33 10.06
C VAL A 310 -0.31 8.72 11.00
N THR A 311 -1.52 9.28 11.03
CA THR A 311 -2.53 8.80 11.98
C THR A 311 -3.95 8.88 11.43
N ALA A 312 -4.74 7.86 11.76
CA ALA A 312 -6.15 7.80 11.44
C ALA A 312 -6.96 8.84 12.23
N ALA A 313 -7.88 9.52 11.55
CA ALA A 313 -8.73 10.54 12.11
C ALA A 313 -10.21 10.13 12.04
N SER A 314 -10.77 9.77 13.19
CA SER A 314 -12.22 9.56 13.34
C SER A 314 -13.04 10.86 13.45
N SER A 315 -12.41 12.02 13.28
CA SER A 315 -13.05 13.35 13.23
C SER A 315 -12.06 14.43 12.76
N LEU A 316 -12.38 15.13 11.67
CA LEU A 316 -11.52 16.17 11.11
C LEU A 316 -11.54 17.52 11.88
N PRO A 317 -12.69 18.09 12.30
CA PRO A 317 -12.73 19.45 12.86
C PRO A 317 -11.96 19.64 14.18
N GLY A 318 -11.58 18.55 14.85
CA GLY A 318 -10.78 18.57 16.08
C GLY A 318 -9.29 18.32 15.86
N ASN A 319 -8.91 17.70 14.75
CA ASN A 319 -7.56 17.17 14.54
C ASN A 319 -6.73 18.04 13.56
N LEU A 320 -7.38 18.73 12.62
CA LEU A 320 -6.70 19.53 11.59
C LEU A 320 -5.85 20.71 12.10
N ALA A 321 -6.03 21.13 13.36
CA ALA A 321 -5.33 22.30 13.89
C ALA A 321 -3.82 22.09 14.09
N ASP A 322 -3.40 20.84 14.30
CA ASP A 322 -2.01 20.45 14.54
C ASP A 322 -1.44 19.62 13.36
N ALA A 323 -2.23 19.41 12.30
CA ALA A 323 -1.84 18.65 11.13
C ALA A 323 -1.15 19.54 10.07
N SER A 324 -0.27 18.94 9.27
CA SER A 324 0.31 19.58 8.08
C SER A 324 -0.34 19.09 6.79
N ALA A 325 -0.92 17.88 6.81
CA ALA A 325 -1.68 17.33 5.70
C ALA A 325 -2.91 16.55 6.17
N VAL A 326 -3.88 16.42 5.27
CA VAL A 326 -4.99 15.47 5.39
C VAL A 326 -5.17 14.70 4.08
N VAL A 327 -5.32 13.39 4.18
CA VAL A 327 -5.65 12.48 3.08
C VAL A 327 -7.11 12.08 3.22
N VAL A 328 -7.88 12.26 2.15
CA VAL A 328 -9.28 11.87 2.06
C VAL A 328 -9.42 10.93 0.87
N THR A 329 -9.55 9.64 1.17
CA THR A 329 -9.99 8.62 0.20
C THR A 329 -11.51 8.69 0.03
N THR A 330 -12.02 8.05 -1.02
CA THR A 330 -13.43 7.98 -1.39
C THR A 330 -14.36 7.80 -0.17
N PRO A 331 -15.17 8.81 0.18
CA PRO A 331 -16.03 8.77 1.36
C PRO A 331 -17.44 8.24 1.03
N ALA A 332 -17.89 7.23 1.77
CA ALA A 332 -19.26 6.71 1.64
C ALA A 332 -20.32 7.68 2.18
N ASP A 333 -19.99 8.46 3.20
CA ASP A 333 -20.87 9.46 3.81
C ASP A 333 -20.49 10.89 3.39
N ALA A 334 -21.50 11.74 3.20
CA ALA A 334 -21.29 13.15 2.86
C ALA A 334 -20.75 13.96 4.06
N PHE A 335 -19.87 14.91 3.76
CA PHE A 335 -19.30 15.84 4.74
C PHE A 335 -20.35 16.88 5.19
N THR A 336 -20.31 17.29 6.45
CA THR A 336 -21.16 18.39 6.92
C THR A 336 -20.61 19.75 6.49
N GLU A 337 -21.49 20.75 6.39
CA GLU A 337 -21.09 22.15 6.11
C GLU A 337 -19.97 22.66 7.05
N ASN A 338 -19.91 22.16 8.28
CA ASN A 338 -18.87 22.53 9.24
C ASN A 338 -17.52 21.88 8.89
N GLU A 339 -17.51 20.60 8.52
CA GLU A 339 -16.28 19.91 8.08
C GLU A 339 -15.74 20.54 6.79
N LEU A 340 -16.59 20.76 5.79
CA LEU A 340 -16.21 21.44 4.55
C LEU A 340 -15.61 22.83 4.81
N SER A 341 -16.22 23.60 5.72
CA SER A 341 -15.69 24.92 6.10
C SER A 341 -14.34 24.84 6.83
N VAL A 342 -14.08 23.79 7.59
CA VAL A 342 -12.80 23.61 8.29
C VAL A 342 -11.71 23.15 7.32
N LEU A 343 -12.01 22.22 6.42
CA LEU A 343 -11.10 21.79 5.35
C LEU A 343 -10.71 22.95 4.44
N SER A 344 -11.69 23.75 4.00
CA SER A 344 -11.44 24.96 3.20
C SER A 344 -10.53 25.97 3.92
N MET A 345 -10.72 26.14 5.24
CA MET A 345 -9.87 27.02 6.04
C MET A 345 -8.45 26.45 6.21
N PHE A 346 -8.33 25.15 6.46
CA PHE A 346 -7.06 24.45 6.56
C PHE A 346 -6.23 24.58 5.27
N ALA A 347 -6.84 24.29 4.12
CA ALA A 347 -6.20 24.49 2.81
C ALA A 347 -5.79 25.94 2.58
N SER A 348 -6.67 26.90 2.89
CA SER A 348 -6.38 28.34 2.77
C SER A 348 -5.24 28.81 3.68
N ASP A 349 -5.03 28.14 4.81
CA ASP A 349 -3.96 28.43 5.77
C ASP A 349 -2.62 27.78 5.35
N GLY A 350 -2.62 26.94 4.31
CA GLY A 350 -1.45 26.30 3.71
C GLY A 350 -1.31 24.81 4.03
N GLY A 351 -2.31 24.19 4.66
CA GLY A 351 -2.32 22.75 4.88
C GLY A 351 -2.60 21.97 3.59
N LEU A 352 -1.86 20.90 3.35
CA LEU A 352 -2.03 20.04 2.18
C LEU A 352 -3.30 19.19 2.29
N VAL A 353 -4.15 19.22 1.27
CA VAL A 353 -5.30 18.30 1.15
C VAL A 353 -5.06 17.37 -0.02
N VAL A 354 -4.90 16.07 0.28
CA VAL A 354 -4.82 15.01 -0.71
C VAL A 354 -6.20 14.36 -0.85
N LEU A 355 -6.71 14.30 -2.08
CA LEU A 355 -7.98 13.67 -2.41
C LEU A 355 -7.72 12.46 -3.30
N MET A 356 -8.25 11.30 -2.94
CA MET A 356 -8.09 10.05 -3.68
C MET A 356 -9.47 9.48 -4.00
N ASP A 357 -9.76 9.33 -5.29
CA ASP A 357 -11.00 8.73 -5.77
C ASP A 357 -10.85 7.21 -5.97
N GLN A 358 -11.80 6.57 -6.66
CA GLN A 358 -11.68 5.21 -7.16
C GLN A 358 -12.60 5.01 -8.37
N SER A 359 -12.38 3.95 -9.16
CA SER A 359 -13.21 3.69 -10.34
C SER A 359 -14.67 3.38 -10.01
N ASP A 360 -15.54 3.60 -11.01
CA ASP A 360 -16.99 3.30 -11.04
C ASP A 360 -17.34 1.80 -11.03
N PHE A 361 -16.39 0.90 -10.74
CA PHE A 361 -16.67 -0.53 -10.68
C PHE A 361 -17.66 -0.85 -9.56
N SER A 362 -18.86 -1.30 -9.95
CA SER A 362 -19.97 -1.65 -9.05
C SER A 362 -20.57 -0.49 -8.24
N ASP A 363 -20.45 0.78 -8.70
CA ASP A 363 -21.08 1.99 -8.10
C ASP A 363 -20.58 2.27 -6.65
N TYR A 364 -19.30 1.94 -6.39
CA TYR A 364 -18.64 2.18 -5.10
C TYR A 364 -17.83 3.48 -5.07
N ASP A 365 -17.62 4.13 -6.21
CA ASP A 365 -16.83 5.35 -6.42
C ASP A 365 -17.27 6.53 -5.56
N GLN A 366 -18.58 6.64 -5.24
CA GLN A 366 -19.15 7.75 -4.44
C GLN A 366 -18.61 9.13 -4.85
N THR A 367 -18.26 9.31 -6.13
CA THR A 367 -17.48 10.44 -6.66
C THR A 367 -18.13 11.79 -6.36
N ALA A 368 -19.46 11.80 -6.19
CA ALA A 368 -20.22 12.98 -5.80
C ALA A 368 -19.81 13.59 -4.45
N ASN A 369 -19.49 12.77 -3.44
CA ASN A 369 -19.10 13.26 -2.12
C ASN A 369 -17.71 13.90 -2.17
N LEU A 370 -16.77 13.29 -2.91
CA LEU A 370 -15.41 13.83 -3.09
C LEU A 370 -15.43 15.13 -3.89
N ASN A 371 -16.29 15.22 -4.92
CA ASN A 371 -16.52 16.46 -5.66
C ASN A 371 -17.16 17.58 -4.82
N GLU A 372 -17.97 17.27 -3.79
CA GLU A 372 -18.48 18.26 -2.84
C GLU A 372 -17.34 18.84 -1.96
N VAL A 373 -16.36 18.01 -1.60
CA VAL A 373 -15.13 18.46 -0.92
C VAL A 373 -14.31 19.36 -1.85
N ALA A 374 -14.10 18.96 -3.10
CA ALA A 374 -13.39 19.75 -4.10
C ALA A 374 -14.06 21.13 -4.35
N ASP A 375 -15.40 21.16 -4.43
CA ASP A 375 -16.18 22.41 -4.52
C ASP A 375 -15.93 23.34 -3.30
N ALA A 376 -15.86 22.79 -2.09
CA ALA A 376 -15.64 23.57 -0.87
C ALA A 376 -14.21 24.12 -0.74
N LEU A 377 -13.23 23.42 -1.33
CA LEU A 377 -11.83 23.84 -1.40
C LEU A 377 -11.58 24.91 -2.46
N ASP A 378 -12.57 25.24 -3.30
CA ASP A 378 -12.46 26.19 -4.43
C ASP A 378 -11.36 25.78 -5.44
N THR A 379 -11.08 24.48 -5.55
CA THR A 379 -10.17 23.93 -6.57
C THR A 379 -10.90 23.78 -7.91
N SER A 380 -10.15 23.86 -9.00
CA SER A 380 -10.64 23.56 -10.35
C SER A 380 -10.82 22.06 -10.63
N ILE A 381 -10.21 21.19 -9.81
CA ILE A 381 -10.16 19.74 -10.01
C ILE A 381 -11.49 19.07 -9.64
N ARG A 382 -12.00 18.21 -10.51
CA ARG A 382 -13.14 17.33 -10.27
C ARG A 382 -12.76 15.89 -10.58
N PHE A 383 -13.51 14.97 -10.02
CA PHE A 383 -13.38 13.54 -10.20
C PHE A 383 -14.44 13.05 -11.18
N ASN A 384 -14.05 12.18 -12.10
CA ASN A 384 -14.95 11.57 -13.08
C ASN A 384 -15.45 10.24 -12.56
N ASP A 385 -16.73 9.99 -12.72
CA ASP A 385 -17.36 8.73 -12.35
C ASP A 385 -17.14 7.69 -13.47
N ASN A 386 -15.90 7.20 -13.59
CA ASN A 386 -15.51 6.32 -14.69
C ASN A 386 -14.39 5.36 -14.26
N GLN A 387 -14.15 4.31 -15.06
CA GLN A 387 -12.94 3.49 -14.99
C GLN A 387 -12.03 3.81 -16.16
N VAL A 388 -10.73 3.94 -15.90
CA VAL A 388 -9.70 4.00 -16.94
C VAL A 388 -9.12 2.60 -17.11
N VAL A 389 -9.14 2.11 -18.35
CA VAL A 389 -8.59 0.80 -18.71
C VAL A 389 -7.58 0.92 -19.85
N ASP A 390 -6.50 0.14 -19.80
CA ASP A 390 -5.49 0.05 -20.85
C ASP A 390 -5.07 -1.41 -21.08
N ALA A 391 -5.39 -1.96 -22.25
CA ALA A 391 -5.05 -3.35 -22.60
C ALA A 391 -3.59 -3.56 -23.05
N GLN A 392 -2.78 -2.51 -23.11
CA GLN A 392 -1.41 -2.55 -23.60
C GLN A 392 -0.38 -2.18 -22.54
N ASN A 393 -0.69 -1.22 -21.68
CA ASN A 393 0.20 -0.78 -20.60
C ASN A 393 -0.52 -0.97 -19.26
N ASN A 394 -0.41 -2.17 -18.70
CA ASN A 394 -1.03 -2.51 -17.43
C ASN A 394 -0.20 -3.51 -16.62
N ALA A 395 -0.51 -3.60 -15.32
CA ALA A 395 0.05 -4.58 -14.41
C ALA A 395 -0.90 -5.79 -14.30
N GLY A 396 -0.82 -6.69 -15.28
CA GLY A 396 -1.54 -7.98 -15.26
C GLY A 396 -3.00 -7.91 -15.75
N SER A 397 -3.73 -6.83 -15.46
CA SER A 397 -5.13 -6.66 -15.86
C SER A 397 -5.40 -5.30 -16.50
N ASP A 398 -6.29 -5.24 -17.50
CA ASP A 398 -6.59 -4.01 -18.25
C ASP A 398 -7.06 -2.83 -17.36
N PHE A 399 -7.64 -3.09 -16.19
CA PHE A 399 -8.09 -2.07 -15.23
C PHE A 399 -6.99 -1.61 -14.25
N VAL A 400 -5.75 -2.09 -14.41
CA VAL A 400 -4.58 -1.69 -13.62
C VAL A 400 -3.56 -0.98 -14.54
N PRO A 401 -3.92 0.16 -15.16
CA PRO A 401 -3.03 0.86 -16.09
C PRO A 401 -1.71 1.28 -15.45
N VAL A 402 -0.65 1.19 -16.25
CA VAL A 402 0.71 1.67 -15.91
C VAL A 402 1.09 2.78 -16.88
N THR A 403 1.63 3.87 -16.37
CA THR A 403 2.00 5.04 -17.19
C THR A 403 3.37 5.61 -16.81
N SER A 404 4.04 6.16 -17.82
CA SER A 404 5.22 7.02 -17.69
C SER A 404 5.01 8.40 -18.33
N SER A 405 3.74 8.77 -18.58
CA SER A 405 3.35 10.03 -19.19
C SER A 405 3.25 11.13 -18.13
N PHE A 406 4.39 11.76 -17.86
CA PHE A 406 4.60 12.71 -16.77
C PHE A 406 4.78 14.16 -17.26
N ASN A 407 4.16 15.12 -16.55
CA ASN A 407 4.42 16.53 -16.75
C ASN A 407 5.62 16.99 -15.91
N THR A 408 6.82 16.59 -16.32
CA THR A 408 8.07 16.91 -15.61
C THR A 408 8.47 18.37 -15.72
N ASP A 409 7.98 19.08 -16.76
CA ASP A 409 8.30 20.50 -16.99
C ASP A 409 7.68 21.39 -15.89
N ASP A 410 6.46 21.07 -15.44
CA ASP A 410 5.76 21.83 -14.40
C ASP A 410 5.86 21.18 -13.00
N TYR A 411 6.00 19.85 -12.92
CA TYR A 411 5.92 19.06 -11.68
C TYR A 411 7.12 18.14 -11.43
N GLY A 412 8.29 18.51 -11.93
CA GLY A 412 9.51 17.69 -11.79
C GLY A 412 9.85 17.29 -10.34
N SER A 413 9.56 18.14 -9.34
CA SER A 413 9.81 17.80 -7.92
C SER A 413 8.87 16.72 -7.38
N LEU A 414 7.61 16.68 -7.84
CA LEU A 414 6.66 15.63 -7.43
C LEU A 414 7.02 14.27 -8.04
N LEU A 415 7.62 14.29 -9.22
CA LEU A 415 7.92 13.11 -10.05
C LEU A 415 9.38 12.64 -9.92
N ALA A 416 10.18 13.32 -9.10
CA ALA A 416 11.58 13.01 -8.86
C ALA A 416 11.73 11.62 -8.25
N ALA A 417 12.65 10.81 -8.78
CA ALA A 417 13.06 9.60 -8.09
C ALA A 417 13.88 9.98 -6.84
N ARG A 418 13.65 9.30 -5.71
CA ARG A 418 14.38 9.57 -4.46
C ARG A 418 15.66 8.74 -4.36
N GLU A 419 16.82 9.41 -4.38
CA GLU A 419 18.13 8.76 -4.12
C GLU A 419 18.25 8.21 -2.68
N ASP A 420 17.45 8.71 -1.73
CA ASP A 420 17.52 8.34 -0.29
C ASP A 420 16.87 6.97 0.04
N LEU A 421 16.28 6.29 -0.95
CA LEU A 421 15.82 4.90 -0.82
C LEU A 421 16.96 3.87 -0.73
N GLY A 422 18.20 4.34 -0.78
CA GLY A 422 19.41 3.54 -0.81
C GLY A 422 19.81 3.21 -2.23
N PRO A 423 20.82 2.36 -2.42
CA PRO A 423 21.19 1.92 -3.76
C PRO A 423 19.95 1.35 -4.46
N GLU A 424 19.79 1.64 -5.75
CA GLU A 424 18.84 0.93 -6.61
C GLU A 424 19.19 -0.56 -6.53
N LEU A 425 18.35 -1.35 -5.88
CA LEU A 425 18.58 -2.77 -5.66
C LEU A 425 17.95 -3.56 -6.79
N ASP A 426 18.80 -4.21 -7.59
CA ASP A 426 18.42 -5.29 -8.48
C ASP A 426 18.29 -6.59 -7.66
N ALA A 427 17.09 -7.18 -7.68
CA ALA A 427 16.79 -8.44 -6.98
C ALA A 427 17.64 -9.63 -7.49
N SER A 428 18.21 -9.53 -8.69
CA SER A 428 19.10 -10.56 -9.26
C SER A 428 20.57 -10.43 -8.85
N GLU A 429 20.93 -9.36 -8.12
CA GLU A 429 22.28 -9.13 -7.61
C GLU A 429 22.40 -9.45 -6.12
N GLU A 430 23.65 -9.62 -5.67
CA GLU A 430 24.00 -9.84 -4.27
C GLU A 430 24.77 -8.62 -3.74
N TYR A 431 24.54 -8.25 -2.49
CA TYR A 431 25.12 -7.06 -1.86
C TYR A 431 25.90 -7.42 -0.60
N GLU A 432 27.16 -6.98 -0.50
CA GLU A 432 27.88 -7.01 0.77
C GLU A 432 27.39 -5.86 1.65
N VAL A 433 26.84 -6.17 2.83
CA VAL A 433 26.29 -5.20 3.78
C VAL A 433 26.78 -5.49 5.20
N ASP A 434 26.91 -4.44 6.02
CA ASP A 434 27.25 -4.58 7.44
C ASP A 434 25.98 -4.60 8.29
N VAL A 435 25.77 -5.64 9.09
CA VAL A 435 24.67 -5.66 10.07
C VAL A 435 25.01 -4.69 11.20
N VAL A 436 24.22 -3.63 11.35
CA VAL A 436 24.46 -2.54 12.32
C VAL A 436 23.56 -2.63 13.54
N ASN A 437 22.42 -3.30 13.43
CA ASN A 437 21.52 -3.60 14.54
C ASN A 437 20.74 -4.89 14.27
N VAL A 438 20.43 -5.64 15.32
CA VAL A 438 19.51 -6.78 15.29
C VAL A 438 18.27 -6.36 16.07
N THR A 439 17.11 -6.39 15.43
CA THR A 439 15.83 -6.02 16.06
C THR A 439 15.27 -7.21 16.83
N ASP A 440 15.20 -8.36 16.18
CA ASP A 440 14.70 -9.63 16.71
C ASP A 440 15.29 -10.81 15.91
N GLY A 441 14.68 -11.99 16.01
CA GLY A 441 15.17 -13.23 15.43
C GLY A 441 15.09 -13.29 13.90
N ASP A 442 14.35 -12.40 13.25
CA ASP A 442 14.14 -12.40 11.80
C ASP A 442 14.22 -11.00 11.17
N THR A 443 14.51 -9.97 11.96
CA THR A 443 14.61 -8.59 11.48
C THR A 443 15.94 -7.96 11.90
N VAL A 444 16.68 -7.44 10.92
CA VAL A 444 17.97 -6.76 11.13
C VAL A 444 18.03 -5.42 10.39
N GLU A 445 18.87 -4.52 10.87
CA GLU A 445 19.25 -3.30 10.14
C GLU A 445 20.63 -3.49 9.54
N VAL A 446 20.75 -3.24 8.23
CA VAL A 446 21.99 -3.37 7.48
C VAL A 446 22.44 -2.03 6.94
N GLN A 447 23.74 -1.84 6.79
CA GLN A 447 24.35 -0.66 6.19
C GLN A 447 25.08 -1.05 4.91
N PHE A 448 24.75 -0.36 3.82
CA PHE A 448 25.41 -0.47 2.53
C PHE A 448 26.74 0.31 2.48
N ASP A 449 27.55 0.05 1.45
CA ASP A 449 28.85 0.68 1.22
C ASP A 449 28.81 2.21 1.10
N ASP A 450 27.68 2.76 0.65
CA ASP A 450 27.43 4.20 0.53
C ASP A 450 27.09 4.87 1.87
N GLY A 451 26.86 4.07 2.92
CA GLY A 451 26.47 4.49 4.27
C GLY A 451 24.97 4.44 4.54
N THR A 452 24.15 4.07 3.55
CA THR A 452 22.70 3.97 3.70
C THR A 452 22.33 2.79 4.60
N GLN A 453 21.39 3.00 5.53
CA GLN A 453 20.86 1.94 6.40
C GLN A 453 19.47 1.52 5.94
N LYS A 454 19.19 0.21 5.96
CA LYS A 454 17.89 -0.37 5.61
C LYS A 454 17.54 -1.52 6.54
N THR A 455 16.26 -1.65 6.85
CA THR A 455 15.72 -2.81 7.56
C THR A 455 15.51 -3.96 6.59
N VAL A 456 15.98 -5.15 6.98
CA VAL A 456 15.81 -6.42 6.26
C VAL A 456 14.99 -7.35 7.15
N ARG A 457 13.84 -7.82 6.65
CA ARG A 457 13.14 -9.00 7.17
C ARG A 457 13.72 -10.21 6.47
N THR A 458 14.26 -11.15 7.23
CA THR A 458 14.85 -12.36 6.69
C THR A 458 13.74 -13.35 6.35
N VAL A 459 13.63 -13.74 5.07
CA VAL A 459 12.51 -14.54 4.53
C VAL A 459 12.62 -16.04 4.82
N GLY A 460 11.52 -16.77 4.60
CA GLY A 460 11.43 -18.23 4.69
C GLY A 460 11.23 -18.81 6.10
N HIS A 461 11.21 -17.95 7.12
CA HIS A 461 11.03 -18.38 8.49
C HIS A 461 10.37 -17.30 9.32
N ASP A 462 9.84 -17.72 10.46
CA ASP A 462 9.25 -16.84 11.45
C ASP A 462 9.75 -17.21 12.85
N THR A 463 10.09 -16.21 13.65
CA THR A 463 10.53 -16.39 15.03
C THR A 463 9.42 -16.01 16.01
N PRO A 464 9.32 -16.66 17.18
CA PRO A 464 8.28 -16.31 18.14
C PRO A 464 8.35 -14.83 18.54
N GLU A 465 7.19 -14.22 18.69
CA GLU A 465 7.07 -12.79 18.94
C GLU A 465 7.64 -12.40 20.31
N THR A 466 8.30 -11.25 20.38
CA THR A 466 8.83 -10.70 21.66
C THR A 466 7.74 -10.03 22.51
N SER A 467 6.50 -10.01 22.03
CA SER A 467 5.31 -9.49 22.72
C SER A 467 4.14 -10.47 22.62
N ALA A 468 3.60 -10.93 23.76
CA ALA A 468 2.45 -11.85 23.79
C ALA A 468 1.15 -11.26 23.25
N GLU A 469 1.06 -9.93 23.08
CA GLU A 469 -0.14 -9.31 22.47
C GLU A 469 -0.17 -9.51 20.95
N ASN A 470 0.99 -9.80 20.33
CA ASN A 470 1.14 -9.98 18.89
C ASN A 470 1.31 -11.46 18.50
N GLU A 471 1.50 -12.35 19.48
CA GLU A 471 1.75 -13.77 19.26
C GLU A 471 0.46 -14.56 18.97
N ARG A 472 0.56 -15.51 18.04
CA ARG A 472 -0.50 -16.43 17.63
C ARG A 472 -0.09 -17.87 17.91
N PRO A 473 -0.47 -18.43 19.09
CA PRO A 473 -0.06 -19.78 19.46
C PRO A 473 -0.46 -20.87 18.46
N GLN A 474 -1.51 -20.65 17.67
CA GLN A 474 -2.06 -21.57 16.66
C GLN A 474 -1.02 -21.97 15.61
N GLU A 475 -0.13 -21.04 15.24
CA GLU A 475 0.95 -21.24 14.25
C GLU A 475 2.07 -22.16 14.79
N TRP A 476 2.14 -22.36 16.11
CA TRP A 476 3.21 -23.12 16.78
C TRP A 476 2.75 -24.52 17.20
N GLU A 477 3.12 -25.52 16.40
CA GLU A 477 2.68 -26.90 16.62
C GLU A 477 3.01 -27.45 18.01
N GLY A 478 1.98 -27.86 18.73
CA GLY A 478 2.11 -28.43 20.08
C GLY A 478 2.64 -27.45 21.13
N ILE A 479 2.62 -26.13 20.87
CA ILE A 479 2.98 -25.08 21.84
C ILE A 479 1.84 -24.07 21.96
N ASP A 480 1.03 -24.23 22.99
CA ASP A 480 -0.16 -23.40 23.27
C ASP A 480 0.03 -22.42 24.44
N ASP A 481 1.26 -22.28 24.95
CA ASP A 481 1.61 -21.37 26.05
C ASP A 481 2.36 -20.11 25.54
N PRO A 482 1.71 -18.94 25.48
CA PRO A 482 2.33 -17.70 24.98
C PRO A 482 3.57 -17.27 25.77
N GLU A 483 3.66 -17.61 27.06
CA GLU A 483 4.85 -17.31 27.88
C GLU A 483 6.07 -18.16 27.46
N THR A 484 5.83 -19.36 26.92
CA THR A 484 6.87 -20.20 26.34
C THR A 484 7.35 -19.62 25.02
N LEU A 485 6.44 -19.14 24.16
CA LEU A 485 6.77 -18.49 22.89
C LEU A 485 7.55 -17.18 23.10
N LEU A 486 7.09 -16.30 24.00
CA LEU A 486 7.83 -15.12 24.44
C LEU A 486 9.29 -15.40 24.84
N LYS A 487 9.50 -16.45 25.63
CA LYS A 487 10.84 -16.89 26.02
C LYS A 487 11.67 -17.29 24.79
N TRP A 488 11.06 -17.96 23.83
CA TRP A 488 11.75 -18.37 22.61
C TRP A 488 12.00 -17.21 21.65
N GLY A 489 11.17 -16.17 21.65
CA GLY A 489 11.44 -14.91 20.94
C GLY A 489 12.69 -14.20 21.46
N ASP A 490 12.84 -14.12 22.80
CA ASP A 490 14.07 -13.60 23.42
C ASP A 490 15.32 -14.44 23.05
N GLU A 491 15.18 -15.77 22.99
CA GLU A 491 16.28 -16.69 22.66
C GLU A 491 16.61 -16.65 21.16
N ALA A 492 15.62 -16.49 20.27
CA ALA A 492 15.79 -16.32 18.84
C ALA A 492 16.49 -14.97 18.52
N THR A 493 16.09 -13.90 19.20
CA THR A 493 16.78 -12.60 19.13
C THR A 493 18.24 -12.73 19.56
N SER A 494 18.49 -13.41 20.68
CA SER A 494 19.87 -13.65 21.15
C SER A 494 20.69 -14.49 20.17
N TYR A 495 20.05 -15.45 19.49
CA TYR A 495 20.68 -16.26 18.45
C TYR A 495 21.05 -15.39 17.23
N ALA A 496 20.15 -14.51 16.78
CA ALA A 496 20.40 -13.54 15.72
C ALA A 496 21.55 -12.58 16.07
N GLU A 497 21.56 -12.02 17.28
CA GLU A 497 22.66 -11.16 17.77
C GLU A 497 24.01 -11.88 17.70
N ASP A 498 24.10 -13.12 18.21
CA ASP A 498 25.34 -13.92 18.17
C ASP A 498 25.76 -14.28 16.73
N ALA A 499 24.79 -14.48 15.84
CA ALA A 499 24.99 -14.90 14.46
C ALA A 499 25.31 -13.74 13.50
N LEU A 500 24.77 -12.54 13.73
CA LEU A 500 24.75 -11.45 12.74
C LEU A 500 25.33 -10.13 13.25
N ASP A 501 25.19 -9.77 14.54
CA ASP A 501 25.52 -8.43 15.03
C ASP A 501 26.97 -8.01 14.73
N GLY A 502 27.13 -6.86 14.07
CA GLY A 502 28.42 -6.29 13.69
C GLY A 502 29.20 -7.09 12.65
N LYS A 503 28.58 -8.05 11.95
CA LYS A 503 29.20 -8.81 10.87
C LYS A 503 28.84 -8.23 9.51
N THR A 504 29.75 -8.43 8.56
CA THR A 504 29.48 -8.24 7.14
C THR A 504 28.84 -9.51 6.60
N VAL A 505 27.71 -9.38 5.91
CA VAL A 505 26.92 -10.47 5.32
C VAL A 505 26.70 -10.21 3.84
N THR A 506 26.40 -11.26 3.09
CA THR A 506 25.90 -11.14 1.73
C THR A 506 24.38 -11.18 1.77
N LEU A 507 23.74 -10.08 1.37
CA LEU A 507 22.30 -9.96 1.18
C LEU A 507 21.93 -10.35 -0.26
N SER A 508 20.96 -11.24 -0.41
CA SER A 508 20.34 -11.60 -1.69
C SER A 508 18.82 -11.67 -1.56
N PHE A 509 18.12 -11.80 -2.68
CA PHE A 509 16.66 -11.79 -2.77
C PHE A 509 16.14 -13.07 -3.43
N ASP A 510 14.91 -13.46 -3.10
CA ASP A 510 14.20 -14.56 -3.75
C ASP A 510 13.13 -13.99 -4.70
N GLU A 511 13.03 -14.57 -5.90
CA GLU A 511 12.06 -14.10 -6.91
C GLU A 511 10.60 -14.32 -6.45
N GLY A 512 10.34 -15.34 -5.61
CA GLY A 512 9.01 -15.65 -5.08
C GLY A 512 8.56 -14.77 -3.91
N GLU A 513 9.48 -14.04 -3.28
CA GLU A 513 9.19 -13.15 -2.14
C GLU A 513 9.11 -11.67 -2.55
N GLY A 514 9.75 -11.31 -3.68
CA GLY A 514 9.91 -9.91 -4.09
C GLY A 514 11.02 -9.19 -3.31
N LEU A 515 11.24 -7.92 -3.66
CA LEU A 515 12.34 -7.13 -3.09
C LEU A 515 11.99 -6.53 -1.71
N ARG A 516 10.73 -6.10 -1.55
CA ARG A 516 10.23 -5.41 -0.36
C ARG A 516 8.86 -5.96 0.02
N GLY A 517 8.63 -6.07 1.32
CA GLY A 517 7.33 -6.43 1.85
C GLY A 517 6.45 -5.20 2.09
N ASN A 518 5.25 -5.45 2.61
CA ASN A 518 4.19 -4.46 2.87
C ASN A 518 4.52 -3.41 3.96
N TYR A 519 5.79 -3.26 4.35
CA TYR A 519 6.24 -2.25 5.30
C TYR A 519 7.51 -1.55 4.81
N GLY A 520 7.82 -1.65 3.51
CA GLY A 520 9.03 -1.09 2.91
C GLY A 520 10.34 -1.79 3.28
N ARG A 521 10.31 -2.73 4.24
CA ARG A 521 11.45 -3.59 4.62
C ARG A 521 11.91 -4.43 3.43
N LEU A 522 13.22 -4.57 3.27
CA LEU A 522 13.80 -5.50 2.31
C LEU A 522 13.49 -6.94 2.72
N LEU A 523 13.15 -7.79 1.76
CA LEU A 523 12.89 -9.22 1.97
C LEU A 523 14.13 -10.02 1.57
N GLY A 524 14.93 -10.43 2.56
CA GLY A 524 16.33 -10.82 2.32
C GLY A 524 16.71 -12.22 2.77
N LEU A 525 17.63 -12.82 2.02
CA LEU A 525 18.43 -13.97 2.43
C LEU A 525 19.81 -13.48 2.87
N LEU A 526 20.27 -13.88 4.05
CA LEU A 526 21.56 -13.44 4.59
C LEU A 526 22.56 -14.59 4.66
N GLU A 527 23.59 -14.55 3.81
CA GLU A 527 24.73 -15.46 3.94
C GLU A 527 25.80 -14.85 4.85
N VAL A 528 26.15 -15.56 5.92
CA VAL A 528 27.17 -15.18 6.89
C VAL A 528 28.18 -16.31 7.07
N ASP A 529 29.47 -15.99 6.94
CA ASP A 529 30.58 -16.97 7.06
C ASP A 529 30.42 -18.23 6.17
N GLY A 530 29.72 -18.10 5.02
CA GLY A 530 29.44 -19.18 4.07
C GLY A 530 28.30 -20.11 4.48
N SER A 531 27.40 -19.67 5.37
CA SER A 531 26.18 -20.36 5.76
C SER A 531 24.99 -19.39 5.63
N LEU A 532 23.85 -19.88 5.14
CA LEU A 532 22.63 -19.09 5.08
C LEU A 532 22.01 -19.03 6.48
N TYR A 533 21.88 -17.83 7.03
CA TYR A 533 21.28 -17.61 8.34
C TYR A 533 19.82 -18.10 8.39
N ASN A 534 19.01 -17.78 7.37
CA ASN A 534 17.59 -18.09 7.30
C ASN A 534 17.29 -19.59 7.44
N GLU A 535 18.06 -20.46 6.77
CA GLU A 535 17.92 -21.92 6.92
C GLU A 535 18.47 -22.40 8.27
N GLN A 536 19.55 -21.77 8.75
CA GLN A 536 20.25 -22.20 9.96
C GLN A 536 19.44 -21.97 11.23
N VAL A 537 18.74 -20.83 11.34
CA VAL A 537 17.89 -20.52 12.50
C VAL A 537 16.74 -21.53 12.64
N VAL A 538 16.17 -21.98 11.51
CA VAL A 538 15.20 -23.08 11.45
C VAL A 538 15.84 -24.41 11.87
N ALA A 539 16.98 -24.78 11.26
CA ALA A 539 17.67 -26.05 11.53
C ALA A 539 18.13 -26.21 13.00
N ASP A 540 18.41 -25.10 13.68
CA ASP A 540 18.79 -25.07 15.09
C ASP A 540 17.58 -24.98 16.04
N GLY A 541 16.37 -24.76 15.51
CA GLY A 541 15.09 -24.80 16.22
C GLY A 541 14.70 -23.49 16.91
N TYR A 542 15.13 -22.34 16.37
CA TYR A 542 14.76 -21.01 16.89
C TYR A 542 13.65 -20.33 16.09
N ALA A 543 13.28 -20.91 14.96
CA ALA A 543 12.23 -20.44 14.06
C ALA A 543 11.39 -21.62 13.54
N ARG A 544 10.16 -21.34 13.13
CA ARG A 544 9.35 -22.21 12.26
C ARG A 544 9.59 -21.85 10.79
N VAL A 545 9.26 -22.73 9.86
CA VAL A 545 9.12 -22.32 8.45
C VAL A 545 7.91 -21.41 8.32
N TYR A 546 8.05 -20.42 7.45
CA TYR A 546 6.95 -19.58 7.00
C TYR A 546 6.55 -20.06 5.61
N ASP A 547 5.32 -20.57 5.46
CA ASP A 547 4.87 -21.28 4.25
C ASP A 547 4.52 -20.31 3.10
N SER A 548 5.51 -19.51 2.69
CA SER A 548 5.44 -18.58 1.57
C SER A 548 5.82 -19.22 0.24
N GLY A 549 5.72 -18.44 -0.86
CA GLY A 549 6.18 -18.84 -2.20
C GLY A 549 7.71 -18.93 -2.38
N LEU A 550 8.50 -18.99 -1.29
CA LEU A 550 9.95 -19.02 -1.34
C LEU A 550 10.47 -20.18 -2.20
N GLY A 551 11.41 -19.90 -3.11
CA GLY A 551 12.01 -20.93 -3.97
C GLY A 551 12.79 -22.03 -3.24
N ARG A 552 13.18 -21.79 -1.98
CA ARG A 552 13.86 -22.74 -1.08
C ARG A 552 12.99 -23.22 0.08
N HIS A 553 11.67 -23.02 0.00
CA HIS A 553 10.72 -23.40 1.04
C HIS A 553 10.92 -24.85 1.52
N ASP A 554 10.92 -25.81 0.59
CA ASP A 554 10.95 -27.25 0.89
C ASP A 554 12.29 -27.68 1.54
N GLU A 555 13.38 -26.96 1.28
CA GLU A 555 14.66 -27.12 1.98
C GLU A 555 14.56 -26.71 3.45
N PHE A 556 13.89 -25.58 3.73
CA PHE A 556 13.70 -25.08 5.09
C PHE A 556 12.73 -26.00 5.85
N TRP A 557 11.66 -26.44 5.19
CA TRP A 557 10.74 -27.42 5.74
C TRP A 557 11.47 -28.69 6.20
N SER A 558 12.39 -29.20 5.37
CA SER A 558 13.22 -30.36 5.73
C SER A 558 14.10 -30.10 6.94
N ALA A 559 14.63 -28.88 7.07
CA ALA A 559 15.44 -28.48 8.22
C ALA A 559 14.60 -28.39 9.51
N GLU A 560 13.37 -27.88 9.42
CA GLU A 560 12.42 -27.83 10.53
C GLU A 560 12.00 -29.23 10.97
N ALA A 561 11.64 -30.10 10.03
CA ALA A 561 11.28 -31.49 10.32
C ALA A 561 12.41 -32.22 11.08
N ASP A 562 13.67 -32.00 10.69
CA ASP A 562 14.85 -32.51 11.40
C ASP A 562 15.04 -31.89 12.80
N ALA A 563 14.72 -30.61 12.96
CA ALA A 563 14.78 -29.89 14.24
C ALA A 563 13.70 -30.38 15.21
N ARG A 564 12.45 -30.52 14.73
CA ARG A 564 11.29 -31.10 15.43
C ARG A 564 11.59 -32.52 15.89
N ALA A 565 12.01 -33.40 14.97
CA ALA A 565 12.34 -34.79 15.30
C ALA A 565 13.49 -34.94 16.32
N ALA A 566 14.41 -33.97 16.35
CA ALA A 566 15.53 -33.94 17.29
C ALA A 566 15.22 -33.20 18.61
N GLY A 567 14.06 -32.55 18.73
CA GLY A 567 13.70 -31.70 19.87
C GLY A 567 14.72 -30.58 20.09
N ARG A 568 15.14 -29.90 19.01
CA ARG A 568 16.06 -28.76 19.08
C ARG A 568 15.30 -27.48 19.39
N GLY A 569 15.95 -26.57 20.10
CA GLY A 569 15.37 -25.26 20.40
C GLY A 569 13.94 -25.35 20.95
N LEU A 570 13.03 -24.57 20.37
CA LEU A 570 11.62 -24.45 20.78
C LEU A 570 10.87 -25.78 20.69
N TRP A 571 11.25 -26.66 19.78
CA TRP A 571 10.64 -27.99 19.62
C TRP A 571 10.87 -28.92 20.81
N ALA A 572 11.79 -28.60 21.73
CA ALA A 572 11.93 -29.33 22.98
C ALA A 572 10.74 -29.12 23.95
N ASP A 573 10.01 -28.02 23.78
CA ASP A 573 8.84 -27.63 24.57
C ASP A 573 7.51 -27.96 23.84
N SER A 574 7.56 -28.49 22.60
CA SER A 574 6.39 -28.94 21.82
C SER A 574 5.87 -30.31 22.27
N ASP A 575 4.54 -30.45 22.40
CA ASP A 575 3.84 -31.70 22.71
C ASP A 575 2.51 -31.80 21.94
N VAL A 576 2.56 -32.11 20.63
CA VAL A 576 1.39 -32.27 19.75
C VAL A 576 0.40 -33.31 20.29
N GLU A 577 0.88 -34.38 20.93
CA GLU A 577 0.01 -35.41 21.53
C GLU A 577 -0.79 -34.90 22.74
N ALA A 578 -0.39 -33.76 23.32
CA ALA A 578 -1.10 -33.09 24.39
C ALA A 578 -2.08 -32.02 23.89
N THR A 579 -2.06 -31.68 22.59
CA THR A 579 -2.97 -30.70 21.99
C THR A 579 -4.43 -31.17 22.16
N PRO A 580 -5.31 -30.36 22.77
CA PRO A 580 -6.71 -30.74 22.93
C PRO A 580 -7.47 -30.67 21.60
N VAL A 581 -8.38 -31.61 21.37
CA VAL A 581 -9.40 -31.48 20.31
C VAL A 581 -10.32 -30.29 20.63
N VAL A 582 -10.42 -29.35 19.69
CA VAL A 582 -11.30 -28.18 19.73
C VAL A 582 -12.18 -28.19 18.47
N GLY A 583 -13.41 -27.68 18.51
CA GLY A 583 -14.23 -27.51 17.29
C GLY A 583 -14.77 -28.79 16.64
N ASP A 584 -14.79 -29.92 17.36
CA ASP A 584 -15.17 -31.24 16.81
C ASP A 584 -16.64 -31.63 17.05
N ASP A 585 -17.55 -30.66 17.02
CA ASP A 585 -18.99 -30.95 17.09
C ASP A 585 -19.52 -31.41 15.70
N PRO A 586 -20.59 -32.22 15.63
CA PRO A 586 -21.18 -32.61 14.35
C PRO A 586 -21.57 -31.39 13.49
N VAL A 587 -21.32 -31.49 12.20
CA VAL A 587 -21.56 -30.42 11.22
C VAL A 587 -23.05 -30.15 11.11
N SER A 588 -23.46 -28.96 11.52
CA SER A 588 -24.85 -28.51 11.41
C SER A 588 -25.07 -27.46 10.32
N GLU A 589 -24.02 -26.76 9.94
CA GLU A 589 -23.99 -25.72 8.92
C GLU A 589 -22.55 -25.61 8.38
N LEU A 590 -22.42 -25.28 7.09
CA LEU A 590 -21.16 -25.01 6.41
C LEU A 590 -21.26 -23.68 5.70
N PHE A 591 -20.14 -23.00 5.54
CA PHE A 591 -20.04 -21.89 4.58
C PHE A 591 -18.92 -22.17 3.58
N VAL A 592 -19.01 -21.58 2.41
CA VAL A 592 -18.02 -21.74 1.33
C VAL A 592 -17.57 -20.34 0.92
N PRO A 593 -16.34 -19.92 1.24
CA PRO A 593 -15.80 -18.62 0.82
C PRO A 593 -15.77 -18.50 -0.70
N TYR A 594 -16.02 -17.30 -1.22
CA TYR A 594 -15.88 -16.96 -2.64
C TYR A 594 -16.48 -18.05 -3.55
N ALA A 595 -17.72 -18.45 -3.32
CA ALA A 595 -18.21 -19.72 -3.82
C ALA A 595 -18.48 -19.73 -5.33
N THR A 596 -18.06 -20.82 -5.97
CA THR A 596 -18.50 -21.28 -7.28
C THR A 596 -19.27 -22.58 -7.17
N SER A 597 -20.13 -22.87 -8.13
CA SER A 597 -20.78 -24.16 -8.24
C SER A 597 -19.78 -25.19 -8.78
N VAL A 598 -19.88 -26.45 -8.38
CA VAL A 598 -19.13 -27.56 -9.00
C VAL A 598 -19.97 -28.23 -10.09
N THR A 599 -19.33 -28.54 -11.21
CA THR A 599 -19.98 -29.17 -12.38
C THR A 599 -19.22 -30.41 -12.83
N ALA A 600 -19.72 -31.10 -13.86
CA ALA A 600 -19.00 -32.18 -14.51
C ALA A 600 -19.22 -32.17 -16.03
N THR A 601 -18.20 -32.49 -16.83
CA THR A 601 -18.25 -32.42 -18.31
C THR A 601 -19.34 -33.31 -18.93
N GLY A 602 -19.79 -34.36 -18.24
CA GLY A 602 -20.89 -35.24 -18.61
C GLY A 602 -22.23 -35.00 -17.89
N GLY A 603 -22.29 -34.00 -17.00
CA GLY A 603 -23.35 -33.79 -16.02
C GLY A 603 -23.02 -34.46 -14.68
N LEU A 604 -23.32 -33.75 -13.58
CA LEU A 604 -23.02 -34.19 -12.22
C LEU A 604 -24.23 -34.92 -11.63
N ALA A 605 -24.00 -36.12 -11.09
CA ALA A 605 -25.05 -36.93 -10.46
C ALA A 605 -25.21 -36.53 -8.98
N ASP A 606 -26.45 -36.48 -8.49
CA ASP A 606 -26.77 -36.08 -7.10
C ASP A 606 -25.96 -36.88 -6.05
N GLU A 607 -25.70 -38.17 -6.30
CA GLU A 607 -24.94 -39.08 -5.42
C GLU A 607 -23.46 -38.65 -5.23
N ARG A 608 -22.94 -37.78 -6.11
CA ARG A 608 -21.58 -37.22 -6.03
C ARG A 608 -21.54 -35.85 -5.36
N VAL A 609 -22.68 -35.31 -4.93
CA VAL A 609 -22.81 -33.95 -4.39
C VAL A 609 -23.13 -34.01 -2.89
N PRO A 610 -22.11 -34.08 -2.01
CA PRO A 610 -22.35 -34.09 -0.57
C PRO A 610 -22.91 -32.77 -0.04
N VAL A 611 -22.56 -31.64 -0.65
CA VAL A 611 -22.97 -30.29 -0.21
C VAL A 611 -23.46 -29.48 -1.40
N ALA A 612 -24.63 -28.88 -1.26
CA ALA A 612 -25.17 -27.90 -2.19
C ALA A 612 -25.51 -26.59 -1.46
N SER A 613 -25.66 -25.50 -2.21
CA SER A 613 -26.20 -24.25 -1.69
C SER A 613 -27.67 -24.42 -1.27
N GLU A 614 -28.22 -23.44 -0.57
CA GLU A 614 -29.67 -23.35 -0.30
C GLU A 614 -30.49 -23.19 -1.60
N GLY A 615 -29.88 -22.69 -2.68
CA GLY A 615 -30.44 -22.64 -4.03
C GLY A 615 -30.42 -23.98 -4.78
N GLY A 616 -29.60 -24.94 -4.32
CA GLY A 616 -29.43 -26.27 -4.90
C GLY A 616 -28.29 -26.37 -5.92
N GLU A 617 -27.45 -25.33 -6.06
CA GLU A 617 -26.20 -25.41 -6.80
C GLU A 617 -25.20 -26.31 -6.04
N PRO A 618 -24.55 -27.30 -6.69
CA PRO A 618 -23.52 -28.12 -6.04
C PRO A 618 -22.36 -27.24 -5.57
N LEU A 619 -21.98 -27.32 -4.30
CA LEU A 619 -20.83 -26.58 -3.74
C LEU A 619 -19.63 -27.50 -3.49
N VAL A 620 -19.87 -28.79 -3.29
CA VAL A 620 -18.82 -29.81 -3.18
C VAL A 620 -19.21 -31.00 -4.03
N ALA A 621 -18.25 -31.59 -4.75
CA ALA A 621 -18.44 -32.84 -5.46
C ALA A 621 -17.26 -33.80 -5.30
N VAL A 622 -17.53 -35.10 -5.38
CA VAL A 622 -16.52 -36.15 -5.21
C VAL A 622 -16.47 -37.07 -6.43
N ASP A 623 -15.26 -37.42 -6.85
CA ASP A 623 -14.93 -38.48 -7.79
C ASP A 623 -14.08 -39.55 -7.10
N GLU A 624 -14.76 -40.53 -6.48
CA GLU A 624 -14.11 -41.64 -5.77
C GLU A 624 -13.25 -42.52 -6.70
N ASP A 625 -13.54 -42.56 -8.02
CA ASP A 625 -12.75 -43.36 -8.96
C ASP A 625 -11.39 -42.70 -9.28
N ALA A 626 -11.30 -41.38 -9.13
CA ALA A 626 -10.09 -40.60 -9.33
C ALA A 626 -9.40 -40.19 -8.02
N ASN A 627 -10.00 -40.48 -6.86
CA ASN A 627 -9.59 -39.95 -5.56
C ASN A 627 -9.53 -38.41 -5.52
N VAL A 628 -10.48 -37.75 -6.19
CA VAL A 628 -10.54 -36.28 -6.25
C VAL A 628 -11.84 -35.77 -5.60
N ALA A 629 -11.73 -34.76 -4.75
CA ALA A 629 -12.85 -33.89 -4.41
C ALA A 629 -12.64 -32.50 -5.01
N MET A 630 -13.73 -31.84 -5.38
CA MET A 630 -13.71 -30.45 -5.81
C MET A 630 -14.64 -29.62 -4.93
N LEU A 631 -14.10 -28.55 -4.35
CA LEU A 631 -14.76 -27.55 -3.53
C LEU A 631 -15.00 -26.29 -4.37
N GLY A 632 -16.16 -25.67 -4.20
CA GLY A 632 -16.52 -24.44 -4.86
C GLY A 632 -15.78 -23.20 -4.36
N GLY A 633 -15.10 -23.30 -3.21
CA GLY A 633 -14.45 -22.22 -2.48
C GLY A 633 -13.25 -22.71 -1.68
N PRO A 634 -12.27 -21.85 -1.36
CA PRO A 634 -11.18 -22.15 -0.43
C PRO A 634 -11.73 -22.24 0.99
N LEU A 635 -11.79 -23.44 1.59
CA LEU A 635 -12.10 -23.58 3.01
C LEU A 635 -11.19 -24.64 3.65
N PRO A 636 -10.71 -24.41 4.88
CA PRO A 636 -10.98 -23.25 5.73
C PRO A 636 -10.04 -22.06 5.45
N ASP A 637 -10.60 -20.87 5.46
CA ASP A 637 -9.88 -19.60 5.31
C ASP A 637 -9.86 -18.88 6.67
N GLU A 638 -8.68 -18.69 7.24
CA GLU A 638 -8.55 -18.08 8.56
C GLU A 638 -8.89 -16.59 8.62
N SER A 639 -8.92 -15.88 7.49
CA SER A 639 -9.36 -14.48 7.44
C SER A 639 -10.80 -14.31 7.93
N PHE A 640 -11.58 -15.41 7.95
CA PHE A 640 -12.92 -15.43 8.50
C PHE A 640 -12.97 -15.60 10.02
N GLU A 641 -11.86 -15.92 10.68
CA GLU A 641 -11.80 -16.08 12.12
C GLU A 641 -11.92 -14.75 12.84
N SER A 642 -12.68 -14.74 13.94
CA SER A 642 -12.94 -13.49 14.67
C SER A 642 -11.69 -12.89 15.32
N ALA A 643 -10.68 -13.72 15.57
CA ALA A 643 -9.39 -13.29 16.08
C ALA A 643 -8.55 -12.60 14.99
N GLU A 644 -8.83 -12.87 13.72
CA GLU A 644 -8.23 -12.25 12.53
C GLU A 644 -9.03 -11.05 12.01
N GLY A 645 -10.00 -10.55 12.80
CA GLY A 645 -10.88 -9.46 12.39
C GLY A 645 -12.03 -9.89 11.47
N GLY A 646 -12.12 -11.18 11.15
CA GLY A 646 -13.19 -11.76 10.34
C GLY A 646 -14.56 -11.82 11.02
N PRO A 647 -15.62 -12.21 10.28
CA PRO A 647 -16.99 -12.34 10.78
C PRO A 647 -17.16 -13.40 11.88
N GLY A 648 -16.20 -14.31 12.05
CA GLY A 648 -16.19 -15.38 13.05
C GLY A 648 -16.90 -16.65 12.58
N VAL A 649 -16.19 -17.78 12.61
CA VAL A 649 -16.67 -19.04 11.99
C VAL A 649 -16.76 -20.24 12.94
N GLY A 650 -16.54 -20.04 14.24
CA GLY A 650 -16.54 -21.14 15.22
C GLY A 650 -17.86 -21.93 15.38
N ASP A 651 -18.98 -21.46 14.82
CA ASP A 651 -20.25 -22.19 14.80
C ASP A 651 -20.42 -23.08 13.53
N TYR A 652 -19.54 -22.94 12.53
CA TYR A 652 -19.59 -23.71 11.28
C TYR A 652 -18.69 -24.95 11.34
N GLY A 653 -19.13 -26.04 10.73
CA GLY A 653 -18.44 -27.33 10.77
C GLY A 653 -17.34 -27.52 9.72
N ASN A 654 -16.75 -26.44 9.20
CA ASN A 654 -15.82 -26.48 8.05
C ASN A 654 -14.61 -27.39 8.31
N TYR A 655 -13.99 -27.30 9.50
CA TYR A 655 -12.86 -28.15 9.88
C TYR A 655 -13.23 -29.64 9.90
N VAL A 656 -14.31 -29.98 10.59
CA VAL A 656 -14.81 -31.36 10.70
C VAL A 656 -15.17 -31.92 9.33
N PHE A 657 -15.85 -31.12 8.50
CA PHE A 657 -16.26 -31.53 7.16
C PHE A 657 -15.05 -31.79 6.26
N LEU A 658 -14.07 -30.88 6.21
CA LEU A 658 -12.90 -31.05 5.35
C LEU A 658 -12.09 -32.29 5.77
N THR A 659 -11.89 -32.49 7.08
CA THR A 659 -11.15 -33.67 7.57
C THR A 659 -11.87 -34.98 7.29
N ASN A 660 -13.21 -35.02 7.44
CA ASN A 660 -14.00 -36.18 7.04
C ASN A 660 -13.99 -36.39 5.52
N LEU A 661 -14.01 -35.33 4.72
CA LEU A 661 -13.96 -35.39 3.26
C LEU A 661 -12.64 -35.97 2.77
N VAL A 662 -11.52 -35.53 3.35
CA VAL A 662 -10.19 -36.08 3.11
C VAL A 662 -10.19 -37.59 3.32
N ASP A 663 -10.67 -38.07 4.47
CA ASP A 663 -10.70 -39.51 4.79
C ASP A 663 -11.72 -40.30 3.95
N ALA A 664 -12.77 -39.65 3.44
CA ALA A 664 -13.76 -40.27 2.56
C ALA A 664 -13.23 -40.46 1.14
N VAL A 665 -12.37 -39.57 0.67
CA VAL A 665 -11.76 -39.60 -0.67
C VAL A 665 -10.50 -40.48 -0.67
N ALA A 666 -9.72 -40.45 0.42
CA ALA A 666 -8.51 -41.24 0.56
C ALA A 666 -8.83 -42.74 0.68
N ALA A 667 -7.85 -43.57 0.32
CA ALA A 667 -7.91 -45.00 0.63
C ALA A 667 -7.94 -45.22 2.15
N SER A 668 -8.78 -46.15 2.62
CA SER A 668 -9.03 -46.38 4.06
C SER A 668 -7.82 -46.74 4.93
N ASP A 669 -6.69 -47.08 4.33
CA ASP A 669 -5.42 -47.39 5.00
C ASP A 669 -4.36 -46.28 4.89
N ARG A 670 -4.70 -45.15 4.23
CA ARG A 670 -3.88 -43.93 4.25
C ARG A 670 -3.91 -43.27 5.62
N SER A 671 -2.77 -42.72 5.99
CA SER A 671 -2.51 -41.92 7.18
C SER A 671 -1.43 -40.90 6.81
N GLY A 672 -1.00 -40.08 7.77
CA GLY A 672 -0.02 -39.02 7.53
C GLY A 672 -0.70 -37.65 7.50
N ASP A 673 0.03 -36.68 6.98
CA ASP A 673 -0.33 -35.26 7.05
C ASP A 673 -1.21 -34.84 5.87
N VAL A 674 -1.91 -33.74 6.06
CA VAL A 674 -2.62 -33.02 4.99
C VAL A 674 -1.63 -32.01 4.43
N LEU A 675 -1.29 -32.15 3.15
CA LEU A 675 -0.42 -31.19 2.49
C LEU A 675 -1.24 -30.08 1.83
N VAL A 676 -0.73 -28.86 1.84
CA VAL A 676 -1.30 -27.71 1.11
C VAL A 676 -0.27 -27.22 0.10
N ASP A 677 -0.67 -27.04 -1.15
CA ASP A 677 0.19 -26.41 -2.16
C ASP A 677 0.39 -24.94 -1.82
N GLY A 678 1.59 -24.56 -1.37
CA GLY A 678 2.02 -23.16 -1.22
C GLY A 678 2.65 -22.60 -2.50
N GLY A 679 3.07 -23.50 -3.40
CA GLY A 679 3.63 -23.18 -4.70
C GLY A 679 2.60 -22.66 -5.70
N HIS A 680 3.03 -22.51 -6.97
CA HIS A 680 2.16 -22.12 -8.08
C HIS A 680 1.38 -20.81 -7.87
N GLY A 681 1.94 -19.92 -7.06
CA GLY A 681 1.39 -18.61 -6.70
C GLY A 681 0.07 -18.69 -5.94
N GLN A 682 -0.05 -19.63 -5.00
CA GLN A 682 -1.16 -19.70 -4.03
C GLN A 682 -0.94 -18.81 -2.81
N PHE A 683 0.31 -18.71 -2.31
CA PHE A 683 0.61 -17.79 -1.22
C PHE A 683 0.35 -16.32 -1.61
N GLY A 684 -0.33 -15.59 -0.74
CA GLY A 684 -0.62 -14.15 -0.92
C GLY A 684 -1.71 -13.81 -1.93
N ALA A 685 -2.39 -14.81 -2.51
CA ALA A 685 -3.55 -14.57 -3.37
C ALA A 685 -4.85 -14.58 -2.54
N ASP A 686 -5.62 -13.49 -2.56
CA ASP A 686 -6.86 -13.29 -1.78
C ASP A 686 -7.96 -14.36 -1.99
N TYR A 687 -7.80 -15.19 -3.02
CA TYR A 687 -8.75 -16.23 -3.43
C TYR A 687 -8.22 -17.66 -3.23
N ALA A 688 -7.01 -17.80 -2.70
CA ALA A 688 -6.30 -19.06 -2.50
C ALA A 688 -6.08 -19.34 -1.01
N LEU A 689 -5.54 -20.52 -0.69
CA LEU A 689 -5.07 -20.85 0.65
C LEU A 689 -3.67 -21.43 0.55
N ALA A 690 -2.74 -20.87 1.31
CA ALA A 690 -1.51 -21.52 1.72
C ALA A 690 -1.69 -22.20 3.09
N ALA A 691 -0.69 -22.97 3.53
CA ALA A 691 -0.68 -23.51 4.89
C ALA A 691 -0.69 -22.38 5.96
N GLU A 692 -0.08 -21.25 5.63
CA GLU A 692 -0.07 -20.03 6.45
C GLU A 692 -1.48 -19.44 6.64
N ASP A 693 -2.43 -19.66 5.72
CA ASP A 693 -3.82 -19.17 5.81
C ASP A 693 -4.75 -20.14 6.58
N ALA A 694 -4.18 -21.12 7.28
CA ALA A 694 -4.91 -22.25 7.85
C ALA A 694 -4.45 -22.63 9.27
N ALA A 695 -3.85 -21.71 10.04
CA ALA A 695 -3.29 -22.01 11.37
C ALA A 695 -4.34 -22.57 12.36
N TYR A 696 -5.59 -22.10 12.27
CA TYR A 696 -6.69 -22.61 13.09
C TYR A 696 -7.12 -24.03 12.70
N TYR A 697 -7.02 -24.37 11.42
CA TYR A 697 -7.28 -25.73 10.94
C TYR A 697 -6.14 -26.68 11.30
N GLN A 698 -4.90 -26.23 11.21
CA GLN A 698 -3.74 -26.94 11.74
C GLN A 698 -3.98 -27.30 13.21
N ARG A 699 -4.39 -26.33 14.04
CA ARG A 699 -4.69 -26.59 15.46
C ARG A 699 -5.82 -27.62 15.66
N TYR A 700 -6.83 -27.64 14.79
CA TYR A 700 -7.87 -28.67 14.80
C TYR A 700 -7.29 -30.06 14.48
N LEU A 701 -6.47 -30.16 13.44
CA LEU A 701 -5.82 -31.39 13.00
C LEU A 701 -4.85 -31.95 14.04
N GLU A 702 -4.05 -31.09 14.69
CA GLU A 702 -3.15 -31.45 15.78
C GLU A 702 -3.88 -32.18 16.92
N GLY A 703 -5.08 -31.70 17.29
CA GLY A 703 -5.91 -32.34 18.31
C GLY A 703 -6.28 -33.80 17.98
N HIS A 704 -6.27 -34.16 16.70
CA HIS A 704 -6.49 -35.51 16.20
C HIS A 704 -5.19 -36.22 15.77
N SER A 705 -4.03 -35.66 16.11
CA SER A 705 -2.70 -36.18 15.75
C SER A 705 -2.49 -36.28 14.23
N ILE A 706 -2.92 -35.25 13.50
CA ILE A 706 -2.75 -35.08 12.06
C ILE A 706 -1.96 -33.79 11.85
N GLY A 707 -0.88 -33.82 11.06
CA GLY A 707 -0.17 -32.61 10.66
C GLY A 707 -0.84 -31.90 9.47
N LEU A 708 -0.62 -30.60 9.38
CA LEU A 708 -0.85 -29.78 8.20
C LEU A 708 0.52 -29.22 7.80
N GLU A 709 0.94 -29.41 6.56
CA GLU A 709 2.28 -29.00 6.12
C GLU A 709 2.18 -28.38 4.71
N GLY A 710 2.90 -27.29 4.45
CA GLY A 710 3.00 -26.70 3.11
C GLY A 710 4.05 -27.40 2.23
N THR A 711 3.90 -27.25 0.91
CA THR A 711 4.89 -27.70 -0.08
C THR A 711 4.82 -26.83 -1.33
N ASN A 712 5.99 -26.53 -1.89
CA ASN A 712 6.12 -25.67 -3.07
C ASN A 712 6.57 -26.41 -4.33
N ASP A 713 7.18 -27.60 -4.22
CA ASP A 713 7.65 -28.39 -5.37
C ASP A 713 7.31 -29.89 -5.20
N TYR A 714 6.82 -30.52 -6.27
CA TYR A 714 6.51 -31.95 -6.32
C TYR A 714 7.56 -32.74 -7.12
N GLY A 715 8.83 -32.62 -6.77
CA GLY A 715 9.88 -33.31 -7.52
C GLY A 715 11.31 -33.15 -7.03
N ASP A 716 11.54 -32.37 -5.98
CA ASP A 716 12.86 -32.15 -5.43
C ASP A 716 13.28 -33.26 -4.44
N GLU A 717 14.43 -33.08 -3.79
CA GLU A 717 14.92 -34.02 -2.75
C GLU A 717 14.51 -33.61 -1.33
N TYR A 718 13.72 -32.56 -1.21
CA TYR A 718 13.32 -31.88 0.02
C TYR A 718 11.79 -31.91 0.15
N GLY A 719 11.25 -31.16 1.12
CA GLY A 719 9.81 -31.09 1.36
C GLY A 719 9.16 -32.37 1.92
N PRO A 720 7.85 -32.31 2.19
CA PRO A 720 7.08 -33.47 2.62
C PRO A 720 6.91 -34.48 1.49
N ASP A 721 7.15 -35.77 1.76
CA ASP A 721 6.93 -36.83 0.76
C ASP A 721 5.44 -37.05 0.53
N LEU A 722 4.95 -36.64 -0.64
CA LEU A 722 3.57 -36.84 -1.08
C LEU A 722 3.12 -38.31 -0.95
N ALA A 723 4.03 -39.29 -1.07
CA ALA A 723 3.69 -40.71 -0.90
C ALA A 723 3.31 -41.08 0.54
N ASP A 724 3.81 -40.35 1.54
CA ASP A 724 3.54 -40.56 2.97
C ASP A 724 2.34 -39.74 3.47
N ALA A 725 1.90 -38.73 2.72
CA ALA A 725 0.74 -37.90 3.03
C ALA A 725 -0.60 -38.65 2.89
N ARG A 726 -1.65 -38.16 3.57
CA ARG A 726 -3.02 -38.64 3.34
C ARG A 726 -3.72 -37.88 2.22
N ALA A 727 -3.44 -36.59 2.11
CA ALA A 727 -4.12 -35.69 1.18
C ALA A 727 -3.21 -34.58 0.68
N LEU A 728 -3.56 -34.05 -0.47
CA LEU A 728 -3.05 -32.81 -1.02
C LEU A 728 -4.23 -31.87 -1.29
N VAL A 729 -4.19 -30.67 -0.74
CA VAL A 729 -5.12 -29.57 -0.99
C VAL A 729 -4.48 -28.61 -1.99
N VAL A 730 -5.17 -28.34 -3.09
CA VAL A 730 -4.73 -27.40 -4.13
C VAL A 730 -5.86 -26.41 -4.35
N THR A 731 -5.65 -25.14 -4.03
CA THR A 731 -6.60 -24.09 -4.41
C THR A 731 -6.33 -23.63 -5.84
N ALA A 732 -7.11 -22.70 -6.38
CA ALA A 732 -6.96 -22.27 -7.78
C ALA A 732 -5.57 -21.65 -8.00
N PRO A 733 -4.65 -22.30 -8.76
CA PRO A 733 -3.27 -21.85 -8.82
C PRO A 733 -3.12 -20.78 -9.91
N SER A 734 -2.43 -19.68 -9.59
CA SER A 734 -2.18 -18.61 -10.54
C SER A 734 -1.19 -19.03 -11.63
N GLU A 735 -0.32 -19.98 -11.34
CA GLU A 735 0.60 -20.61 -12.28
C GLU A 735 0.21 -22.07 -12.60
N PRO A 736 0.43 -22.56 -13.84
CA PRO A 736 0.14 -23.94 -14.17
C PRO A 736 1.21 -24.90 -13.64
N PHE A 737 0.78 -26.06 -13.17
CA PHE A 737 1.66 -27.18 -12.83
C PHE A 737 2.41 -27.69 -14.07
N THR A 738 3.65 -28.14 -13.88
CA THR A 738 4.44 -28.80 -14.93
C THR A 738 3.98 -30.23 -15.17
N ASP A 739 4.36 -30.81 -16.33
CA ASP A 739 4.06 -32.19 -16.67
C ASP A 739 4.57 -33.20 -15.61
N ASP A 740 5.71 -32.91 -14.97
CA ASP A 740 6.33 -33.80 -13.99
C ASP A 740 5.59 -33.73 -12.64
N GLU A 741 5.19 -32.53 -12.19
CA GLU A 741 4.37 -32.34 -10.98
C GLU A 741 2.98 -32.95 -11.15
N ILE A 742 2.32 -32.72 -12.30
CA ILE A 742 1.05 -33.38 -12.64
C ILE A 742 1.20 -34.91 -12.54
N ALA A 743 2.31 -35.48 -13.02
CA ALA A 743 2.56 -36.91 -12.93
C ALA A 743 2.77 -37.38 -11.48
N ALA A 744 3.38 -36.57 -10.63
CA ALA A 744 3.54 -36.84 -9.21
C ALA A 744 2.18 -36.85 -8.49
N VAL A 745 1.35 -35.81 -8.68
CA VAL A 745 0.00 -35.71 -8.10
C VAL A 745 -0.91 -36.83 -8.62
N ALA A 746 -0.86 -37.13 -9.92
CA ALA A 746 -1.62 -38.25 -10.48
C ALA A 746 -1.19 -39.60 -9.88
N SER A 747 0.12 -39.84 -9.71
CA SER A 747 0.63 -41.05 -9.07
C SER A 747 0.21 -41.15 -7.60
N PHE A 748 0.16 -40.03 -6.90
CA PHE A 748 -0.33 -39.94 -5.53
C PHE A 748 -1.82 -40.33 -5.44
N ALA A 749 -2.67 -39.73 -6.27
CA ALA A 749 -4.09 -40.06 -6.36
C ALA A 749 -4.31 -41.54 -6.72
N GLU A 750 -3.62 -42.06 -7.74
CA GLU A 750 -3.68 -43.47 -8.16
C GLU A 750 -3.25 -44.45 -7.07
N SER A 751 -2.37 -44.01 -6.16
CA SER A 751 -1.89 -44.80 -5.02
C SER A 751 -2.73 -44.61 -3.76
N GLY A 752 -3.90 -43.99 -3.87
CA GLY A 752 -4.89 -43.90 -2.80
C GLY A 752 -4.88 -42.59 -2.02
N GLY A 753 -4.02 -41.62 -2.35
CA GLY A 753 -4.03 -40.29 -1.73
C GLY A 753 -5.27 -39.50 -2.14
N ALA A 754 -5.80 -38.64 -1.27
CA ALA A 754 -6.89 -37.74 -1.62
C ALA A 754 -6.36 -36.44 -2.24
N VAL A 755 -6.89 -36.03 -3.39
CA VAL A 755 -6.61 -34.69 -3.94
C VAL A 755 -7.86 -33.84 -3.79
N VAL A 756 -7.76 -32.75 -3.03
CA VAL A 756 -8.85 -31.79 -2.80
C VAL A 756 -8.55 -30.53 -3.59
N LEU A 757 -9.37 -30.26 -4.61
CA LEU A 757 -9.24 -29.09 -5.47
C LEU A 757 -10.24 -28.02 -5.02
N ALA A 758 -9.79 -26.81 -4.71
CA ALA A 758 -10.65 -25.72 -4.25
C ALA A 758 -10.66 -24.56 -5.24
N SER A 759 -11.84 -24.17 -5.70
CA SER A 759 -12.03 -23.04 -6.62
C SER A 759 -12.36 -21.74 -5.88
N ALA A 760 -12.51 -20.62 -6.60
CA ALA A 760 -12.93 -19.33 -6.05
C ALA A 760 -13.67 -18.47 -7.10
N SER A 761 -14.54 -17.56 -6.65
CA SER A 761 -15.47 -16.79 -7.50
C SER A 761 -14.99 -15.42 -7.94
N GLY A 762 -13.90 -14.90 -7.36
CA GLY A 762 -13.33 -13.59 -7.66
C GLY A 762 -12.84 -13.46 -9.10
N ASP A 763 -12.86 -12.23 -9.63
CA ASP A 763 -12.37 -11.94 -10.98
C ASP A 763 -10.86 -12.20 -11.10
N ALA A 764 -10.10 -11.91 -10.04
CA ALA A 764 -8.67 -12.25 -9.95
C ALA A 764 -8.40 -13.77 -10.07
N ALA A 765 -9.38 -14.61 -9.70
CA ALA A 765 -9.28 -16.07 -9.82
C ALA A 765 -9.69 -16.61 -11.21
N ALA A 766 -10.06 -15.75 -12.18
CA ALA A 766 -10.59 -16.20 -13.46
C ALA A 766 -9.63 -17.11 -14.24
N ASP A 767 -8.36 -16.70 -14.36
CA ASP A 767 -7.34 -17.50 -15.04
C ASP A 767 -6.90 -18.69 -14.18
N ALA A 768 -6.77 -18.48 -12.87
CA ALA A 768 -6.39 -19.52 -11.90
C ALA A 768 -7.37 -20.72 -11.90
N ARG A 769 -8.68 -20.45 -12.06
CA ARG A 769 -9.71 -21.50 -12.26
C ARG A 769 -9.44 -22.37 -13.48
N GLY A 770 -8.89 -21.80 -14.55
CA GLY A 770 -8.52 -22.54 -15.75
C GLY A 770 -7.42 -23.56 -15.46
N HIS A 771 -6.39 -23.16 -14.72
CA HIS A 771 -5.30 -24.07 -14.32
C HIS A 771 -5.80 -25.18 -13.38
N LEU A 772 -6.69 -24.86 -12.44
CA LEU A 772 -7.32 -25.85 -11.56
C LEU A 772 -8.11 -26.89 -12.36
N ASP A 773 -8.90 -26.44 -13.34
CA ASP A 773 -9.69 -27.31 -14.23
C ASP A 773 -8.83 -28.18 -15.16
N ASP A 774 -7.67 -27.66 -15.58
CA ASP A 774 -6.68 -28.40 -16.36
C ASP A 774 -5.99 -29.48 -15.51
N LEU A 775 -5.59 -29.17 -14.27
CA LEU A 775 -5.09 -30.16 -13.31
C LEU A 775 -6.14 -31.26 -13.06
N ALA A 776 -7.40 -30.88 -12.79
CA ALA A 776 -8.51 -31.81 -12.64
C ALA A 776 -8.66 -32.73 -13.87
N ALA A 777 -8.48 -32.19 -15.08
CA ALA A 777 -8.53 -32.98 -16.32
C ALA A 777 -7.42 -34.03 -16.40
N GLU A 778 -6.19 -33.65 -16.06
CA GLU A 778 -5.02 -34.52 -16.12
C GLU A 778 -5.03 -35.60 -15.03
N LEU A 779 -5.63 -35.31 -13.85
CA LEU A 779 -5.93 -36.31 -12.82
C LEU A 779 -7.04 -37.30 -13.22
N GLY A 780 -7.70 -37.06 -14.36
CA GLY A 780 -8.69 -37.98 -14.92
C GLY A 780 -10.11 -37.82 -14.34
N THR A 781 -10.36 -36.82 -13.49
CA THR A 781 -11.70 -36.49 -13.02
C THR A 781 -12.48 -35.68 -14.05
N ASP A 782 -13.80 -35.86 -14.08
CA ASP A 782 -14.71 -35.08 -14.92
C ASP A 782 -15.27 -33.83 -14.24
N LEU A 783 -14.93 -33.60 -12.96
CA LEU A 783 -15.33 -32.44 -12.15
C LEU A 783 -14.69 -31.15 -12.64
N ARG A 784 -15.46 -30.07 -12.71
CA ARG A 784 -15.01 -28.75 -13.18
C ARG A 784 -15.62 -27.63 -12.37
N THR A 785 -14.90 -26.53 -12.24
CA THR A 785 -15.43 -25.27 -11.73
C THR A 785 -16.61 -24.80 -12.59
N GLY A 786 -17.64 -24.28 -11.93
CA GLY A 786 -18.84 -23.77 -12.54
C GLY A 786 -19.00 -22.26 -12.38
N THR A 787 -20.25 -21.81 -12.24
CA THR A 787 -20.57 -20.39 -12.12
C THR A 787 -20.47 -19.92 -10.68
N VAL A 788 -20.23 -18.62 -10.48
CA VAL A 788 -20.32 -17.96 -9.17
C VAL A 788 -21.66 -18.25 -8.50
N VAL A 789 -21.63 -18.52 -7.19
CA VAL A 789 -22.79 -18.79 -6.33
C VAL A 789 -22.79 -17.76 -5.21
N THR A 790 -23.84 -16.94 -5.17
CA THR A 790 -24.05 -15.93 -4.13
C THR A 790 -25.35 -16.19 -3.37
N ASP A 791 -25.39 -15.94 -2.07
CA ASP A 791 -26.63 -15.97 -1.28
C ASP A 791 -26.72 -14.77 -0.34
N ALA A 792 -27.58 -13.79 -0.66
CA ALA A 792 -27.78 -12.61 0.17
C ALA A 792 -28.53 -12.88 1.50
N SER A 793 -29.10 -14.07 1.70
CA SER A 793 -29.91 -14.43 2.87
C SER A 793 -29.18 -15.36 3.83
N ASN A 794 -28.40 -16.31 3.32
CA ASN A 794 -27.65 -17.28 4.11
C ASN A 794 -26.17 -17.15 3.74
N ASN A 795 -25.43 -16.33 4.48
CA ASN A 795 -24.02 -16.08 4.22
C ASN A 795 -23.23 -15.66 5.46
N VAL A 796 -21.91 -15.63 5.30
CA VAL A 796 -20.94 -15.16 6.28
C VAL A 796 -20.26 -13.89 5.77
N GLY A 797 -20.53 -12.75 6.40
CA GLY A 797 -19.94 -11.45 6.03
C GLY A 797 -20.54 -10.82 4.78
N SER A 798 -20.48 -11.50 3.63
CA SER A 798 -20.96 -11.02 2.33
C SER A 798 -21.73 -12.09 1.55
N ALA A 799 -22.49 -11.68 0.52
CA ALA A 799 -23.27 -12.62 -0.29
C ALA A 799 -22.41 -13.64 -1.06
N ASP A 800 -21.12 -13.39 -1.22
CA ASP A 800 -20.18 -14.26 -1.95
C ASP A 800 -19.72 -15.47 -1.14
N ASN A 801 -20.06 -15.50 0.16
CA ASN A 801 -19.70 -16.55 1.11
C ASN A 801 -20.95 -17.29 1.60
N PRO A 802 -21.67 -18.02 0.72
CA PRO A 802 -22.93 -18.67 1.07
C PRO A 802 -22.75 -19.69 2.19
N ALA A 803 -23.67 -19.63 3.16
CA ALA A 803 -23.86 -20.63 4.20
C ALA A 803 -24.99 -21.59 3.82
N THR A 804 -24.86 -22.86 4.18
CA THR A 804 -25.79 -23.91 3.79
C THR A 804 -25.94 -25.00 4.83
N THR A 805 -27.16 -25.53 4.89
CA THR A 805 -27.54 -26.75 5.63
C THR A 805 -27.94 -27.90 4.70
N ASN A 806 -27.79 -27.70 3.38
CA ASN A 806 -28.24 -28.64 2.36
C ASN A 806 -27.20 -29.74 2.10
N PHE A 807 -27.24 -30.74 2.99
CA PHE A 807 -26.31 -31.87 3.03
C PHE A 807 -26.96 -33.16 2.49
N ASP A 808 -26.17 -33.99 1.80
CA ASP A 808 -26.52 -35.40 1.63
C ASP A 808 -26.20 -36.17 2.92
N GLU A 809 -27.17 -36.23 3.85
CA GLU A 809 -27.06 -36.96 5.13
C GLU A 809 -26.80 -38.47 4.97
N SER A 810 -26.78 -39.02 3.74
CA SER A 810 -26.34 -40.40 3.52
C SER A 810 -24.82 -40.57 3.58
N ALA A 811 -24.06 -39.46 3.48
CA ALA A 811 -22.62 -39.42 3.64
C ALA A 811 -22.21 -39.23 5.11
N PHE A 812 -21.13 -39.90 5.54
CA PHE A 812 -20.62 -39.81 6.92
C PHE A 812 -19.80 -38.52 7.19
N LEU A 813 -19.95 -37.50 6.35
CA LEU A 813 -19.11 -36.29 6.34
C LEU A 813 -19.45 -35.29 7.45
N PHE A 814 -20.60 -35.47 8.09
CA PHE A 814 -21.20 -34.47 8.97
C PHE A 814 -21.22 -34.89 10.45
N GLU A 815 -20.65 -36.04 10.80
CA GLU A 815 -20.45 -36.45 12.20
C GLU A 815 -19.12 -35.89 12.74
N ALA A 816 -18.99 -35.80 14.06
CA ALA A 816 -17.72 -35.46 14.71
C ALA A 816 -16.60 -36.41 14.22
N TYR A 817 -15.40 -35.88 13.98
CA TYR A 817 -14.32 -36.66 13.39
C TYR A 817 -13.96 -37.84 14.30
N GLY A 818 -13.76 -39.02 13.71
CA GLY A 818 -13.44 -40.25 14.45
C GLY A 818 -14.58 -40.86 15.31
N SER A 819 -15.78 -40.28 15.35
CA SER A 819 -16.92 -40.82 16.13
C SER A 819 -17.61 -42.04 15.51
N GLY A 820 -17.22 -42.42 14.28
CA GLY A 820 -17.72 -43.58 13.55
C GLY A 820 -17.20 -44.93 14.07
N ASP A 821 -18.03 -45.64 14.84
CA ASP A 821 -17.87 -47.07 15.11
C ASP A 821 -18.10 -47.84 13.78
N GLY A 822 -17.07 -48.54 13.29
CA GLY A 822 -17.07 -49.26 12.02
C GLY A 822 -18.35 -50.05 11.74
N GLY A 823 -19.03 -49.65 10.66
CA GLY A 823 -20.31 -50.20 10.20
C GLY A 823 -20.25 -50.78 8.78
N ASP A 824 -19.58 -51.93 8.65
CA ASP A 824 -19.72 -52.95 7.59
C ASP A 824 -18.94 -52.79 6.27
N SER A 825 -17.66 -53.14 6.33
CA SER A 825 -17.05 -53.99 5.29
C SER A 825 -16.28 -55.18 5.92
N GLY A 826 -17.03 -56.13 6.48
CA GLY A 826 -16.61 -57.54 6.51
C GLY A 826 -15.30 -57.95 7.23
N THR A 827 -15.50 -58.55 8.41
CA THR A 827 -14.70 -59.63 9.05
C THR A 827 -13.59 -59.27 10.05
N VAL A 828 -13.99 -59.33 11.33
CA VAL A 828 -13.19 -59.46 12.56
C VAL A 828 -12.23 -60.66 12.54
N ALA A 829 -10.97 -60.45 12.90
CA ALA A 829 -10.16 -61.44 13.61
C ALA A 829 -9.15 -60.77 14.56
N SER A 830 -9.48 -60.82 15.85
CA SER A 830 -8.61 -60.59 17.01
C SER A 830 -7.25 -61.30 16.94
N VAL A 831 -6.17 -60.69 17.44
CA VAL A 831 -5.29 -61.29 18.48
C VAL A 831 -4.59 -60.17 19.26
N VAL A 832 -4.97 -60.04 20.52
CA VAL A 832 -4.14 -59.47 21.59
C VAL A 832 -3.01 -60.45 21.88
N ASP A 833 -1.75 -60.02 21.81
CA ASP A 833 -0.66 -60.77 22.47
C ASP A 833 0.23 -59.84 23.29
N THR A 834 -0.04 -59.85 24.59
CA THR A 834 0.84 -59.50 25.71
C THR A 834 2.25 -60.05 25.55
N TYR A 835 3.28 -59.21 25.76
CA TYR A 835 4.51 -59.67 26.41
C TYR A 835 5.11 -58.60 27.34
N SER A 836 4.99 -58.86 28.64
CA SER A 836 5.91 -58.35 29.66
C SER A 836 7.16 -59.24 29.69
N TYR A 837 8.34 -58.62 29.77
CA TYR A 837 9.39 -58.96 30.73
C TYR A 837 10.35 -57.80 30.94
#